data_AF-A0A970XNL0-F1
#
_entry.id   AF-A0A970XNL0-F1
#
_cell.length_a   1.000
_cell.length_b   1.000
_cell.length_c   1.000
_cell.angle_alpha   90.00
_cell.angle_beta   90.00
_cell.angle_gamma   90.00
#
_symmetry.space_group_name_H-M   'P 1'
#
loop_
_entity.id
_entity.type
_entity.pdbx_description
1 polymer ?
#
loop_
_entity_poly.entity_id
_entity_poly.type
_entity_poly.pdbx_seq_one_letter_code
_entity_poly.pdbx_strand_id
1 'polypeptide(L)'
;MGRIQSDQTLCSCGSGRPYEQCCGFAKGGLVIHFPRAKKSNYTAYLENCMAELIGYARRYFYNWESEGAARFTSYSQFNEIDDHFSQMFWHWYVINYRFHSDVSPIIDFYIAEKEDEMDQKHHDIYLAIKESFLSIYQVQWIKNNVVSLKGLFSRQEVIVERNFGSLTRIIEPGSLLLTRVVKVENSPLILGKPTLIFSEHKKYLTEEINSVCVSEGASNPSLFLKSHAEVLTGLVMDLNQGLKKTRIKARTLVVSPLDKPVLSQKLLSGESFTLLEQNDKWLKFTWGEGTGLLRRLYFSADDIIVVAEDHTQLGEATQKLKGILENTTLKAAYRWIEGYDFSSEDVAEETMLEIMHDKHMEEWLTSNHQELDGMTPLQAVEDLRGRVLLESMLSDLELMEFRARSRGEYFFPTAVIRTKLNLDQNRLNKELLNPVAIAAMVSRHRFRQELSQYVTAYNWSNEEYCQVAVTIFDLYIASREYKRMAWMLYIWHEFSIIYRPKVAKVKYWIAALEHIYLACSGEKVNFAWTAKKFGVPVGVVSKHVQLMEKHFKRFPLDFKLELASYPTWEELSEQEKIDAFEEVQQHLQMFTYAMKHTWNRDETQVRMEYYELVNSAGRFWDDATKKVYDQFFKDHFNKDDLDSQQTTITNHFWENQAKRFPPYLRRAAFILMMSYVGAYRVIPTGYNQLIFEDIFTGERREAIGRFGDRVHDNIVPGMISITRVLPLDNKVWINEPMFTVMPDLIDLFQKNADILMEKLHPYDITDYKYLKQRGERLVKAYIMSLDEMEQIAVNLMNQPLQMEWQIAHIINSQQAIQLLSQNRKFRVLSSDSAGTTFIWMSFNSNQMYQWGYVRVGAERIAITLPPGKDLDKFTKDIRRTFKSADIVVAFRPFEAGYNLIRDLQQRMVADLAAFFNRHPELSLALLRQDDLKDEETAWNQGIFLLKLGALLMDYLEENRK
;
A
#
# COMPACT_ATOMS: atom_id res chain seq x y z
N MET A 1 71.36 38.25 -30.71
CA MET A 1 71.63 37.28 -31.80
C MET A 1 70.74 36.10 -31.50
N GLY A 2 69.62 35.84 -32.17
CA GLY A 2 69.48 35.57 -33.59
C GLY A 2 68.60 34.32 -33.63
N ARG A 3 67.39 34.44 -34.20
CA ARG A 3 66.43 33.35 -34.37
C ARG A 3 67.08 32.18 -35.11
N ILE A 4 66.93 30.96 -34.59
CA ILE A 4 66.83 29.75 -35.40
C ILE A 4 65.57 29.01 -34.92
N GLN A 5 64.64 28.88 -35.86
CA GLN A 5 63.38 28.13 -35.77
C GLN A 5 63.69 26.65 -35.51
N SER A 6 63.07 26.02 -34.52
CA SER A 6 63.00 24.56 -34.48
C SER A 6 61.84 24.12 -35.38
N ASP A 7 62.19 23.51 -36.50
CA ASP A 7 61.28 23.13 -37.58
C ASP A 7 60.05 22.35 -37.11
N GLN A 8 58.97 22.65 -37.81
CA GLN A 8 57.66 22.06 -37.66
C GLN A 8 57.65 20.57 -38.08
N THR A 9 57.05 19.77 -37.19
CA THR A 9 56.10 18.68 -37.52
C THR A 9 56.58 17.45 -38.29
N LEU A 10 57.69 16.81 -37.94
CA LEU A 10 57.93 15.40 -38.35
C LEU A 10 56.98 14.43 -37.60
N CYS A 11 56.42 13.40 -38.28
CA CYS A 11 55.51 12.43 -37.64
C CYS A 11 56.27 11.54 -36.64
N SER A 12 55.70 11.33 -35.47
CA SER A 12 56.25 10.53 -34.36
C SER A 12 56.25 9.01 -34.60
N CYS A 13 55.73 8.52 -35.74
CA CYS A 13 55.74 7.10 -36.08
C CYS A 13 57.11 6.57 -36.56
N GLY A 14 58.13 7.43 -36.61
CA GLY A 14 59.50 7.06 -37.01
C GLY A 14 59.75 7.10 -38.52
N SER A 15 58.83 7.63 -39.33
CA SER A 15 58.94 7.67 -40.80
C SER A 15 59.79 8.82 -41.36
N GLY A 16 60.17 9.80 -40.54
CA GLY A 16 61.00 10.94 -40.96
C GLY A 16 60.33 11.93 -41.93
N ARG A 17 59.00 11.87 -42.12
CA ARG A 17 58.21 12.79 -42.97
C ARG A 17 57.33 13.74 -42.15
N PRO A 18 56.91 14.90 -42.69
CA PRO A 18 55.96 15.78 -42.00
C PRO A 18 54.62 15.09 -41.68
N TYR A 19 54.00 15.39 -40.52
CA TYR A 19 52.77 14.73 -40.04
C TYR A 19 51.66 14.73 -41.08
N GLU A 20 51.43 15.86 -41.74
CA GLU A 20 50.37 16.04 -42.75
C GLU A 20 50.56 15.15 -43.99
N GLN A 21 51.79 14.72 -44.30
CA GLN A 21 52.12 13.91 -45.47
C GLN A 21 52.37 12.43 -45.13
N CYS A 22 52.16 12.04 -43.88
CA CYS A 22 52.34 10.67 -43.43
C CYS A 22 51.07 10.20 -42.72
N CYS A 23 51.05 10.35 -41.39
CA CYS A 23 49.97 9.90 -40.53
C CYS A 23 48.69 10.74 -40.72
N GLY A 24 48.83 11.99 -41.16
CA GLY A 24 47.75 12.94 -41.44
C GLY A 24 47.22 12.95 -42.87
N PHE A 25 47.80 12.17 -43.81
CA PHE A 25 47.36 12.16 -45.20
C PHE A 25 46.15 11.24 -45.37
N ALA A 26 44.96 11.82 -45.16
CA ALA A 26 43.63 11.34 -45.54
C ALA A 26 43.10 10.06 -44.85
N LYS A 27 42.29 10.25 -43.79
CA LYS A 27 40.93 9.69 -43.84
C LYS A 27 40.03 10.78 -44.42
N GLY A 28 39.86 10.72 -45.74
CA GLY A 28 38.95 11.60 -46.47
C GLY A 28 37.62 11.69 -45.75
N GLY A 29 37.17 12.92 -45.49
CA GLY A 29 35.80 13.13 -45.08
C GLY A 29 34.90 12.50 -46.14
N LEU A 30 34.09 11.52 -45.74
CA LEU A 30 32.93 11.11 -46.50
C LEU A 30 32.05 12.36 -46.63
N VAL A 31 32.22 13.10 -47.72
CA VAL A 31 31.21 14.03 -48.19
C VAL A 31 30.10 13.16 -48.74
N ILE A 32 29.16 12.77 -47.89
CA ILE A 32 27.90 12.19 -48.34
C ILE A 32 27.15 13.34 -49.01
N HIS A 33 27.31 13.45 -50.33
CA HIS A 33 26.38 14.20 -51.15
C HIS A 33 25.07 13.41 -51.14
N PHE A 34 24.13 13.83 -50.30
CA PHE A 34 22.73 13.53 -50.60
C PHE A 34 22.41 14.29 -51.89
N PRO A 35 22.07 13.62 -53.01
CA PRO A 35 21.42 14.33 -54.10
C PRO A 35 20.23 15.06 -53.46
N ARG A 36 19.95 16.32 -53.85
CA ARG A 36 18.61 16.89 -53.62
C ARG A 36 17.64 15.86 -54.16
N ALA A 37 17.08 15.06 -53.26
CA ALA A 37 16.49 13.79 -53.63
C ALA A 37 15.39 14.09 -54.65
N LYS A 38 15.33 13.29 -55.72
CA LYS A 38 14.01 12.94 -56.27
C LYS A 38 13.15 12.62 -55.04
N LYS A 39 12.14 13.44 -54.74
CA LYS A 39 11.26 13.40 -53.56
C LYS A 39 10.93 11.96 -53.12
N SER A 40 11.83 11.27 -52.42
CA SER A 40 11.49 10.05 -51.70
C SER A 40 10.86 10.59 -50.43
N ASN A 41 9.55 10.75 -50.47
CA ASN A 41 8.73 11.38 -49.44
C ASN A 41 8.66 10.51 -48.17
N TYR A 42 9.74 9.80 -47.79
CA TYR A 42 9.75 8.79 -46.72
C TYR A 42 9.28 9.35 -45.37
N THR A 43 9.61 10.60 -45.05
CA THR A 43 9.05 11.29 -43.88
C THR A 43 7.53 11.42 -43.98
N ALA A 44 6.99 11.82 -45.13
CA ALA A 44 5.55 11.90 -45.34
C ALA A 44 4.88 10.50 -45.35
N TYR A 45 5.57 9.47 -45.86
CA TYR A 45 5.10 8.09 -45.78
C TYR A 45 5.08 7.59 -44.34
N LEU A 46 6.11 7.87 -43.54
CA LEU A 46 6.15 7.55 -42.11
C LEU A 46 5.03 8.26 -41.35
N GLU A 47 4.81 9.55 -41.60
CA GLU A 47 3.73 10.32 -40.99
C GLU A 47 2.35 9.77 -41.39
N ASN A 48 2.15 9.39 -42.65
CA ASN A 48 0.90 8.78 -43.11
C ASN A 48 0.68 7.41 -42.46
N CYS A 49 1.70 6.54 -42.41
CA CYS A 49 1.61 5.23 -41.75
C CYS A 49 1.28 5.37 -40.26
N MET A 50 1.87 6.36 -39.57
CA MET A 50 1.52 6.64 -38.17
C MET A 50 0.09 7.15 -38.02
N ALA A 51 -0.38 8.02 -38.91
CA ALA A 51 -1.76 8.51 -38.87
C ALA A 51 -2.77 7.36 -39.09
N GLU A 52 -2.48 6.44 -40.01
CA GLU A 52 -3.27 5.22 -40.24
C GLU A 52 -3.31 4.31 -39.00
N LEU A 53 -2.14 4.01 -38.41
CA LEU A 53 -2.05 3.22 -37.17
C LEU A 53 -2.80 3.84 -36.00
N ILE A 54 -2.66 5.15 -35.80
CA ILE A 54 -3.39 5.88 -34.74
C ILE A 54 -4.90 5.86 -35.03
N GLY A 55 -5.30 6.04 -36.29
CA GLY A 55 -6.70 5.92 -36.71
C GLY A 55 -7.28 4.53 -36.46
N TYR A 56 -6.50 3.48 -36.72
CA TYR A 56 -6.86 2.10 -36.42
C TYR A 56 -7.00 1.86 -34.91
N ALA A 57 -6.03 2.32 -34.12
CA ALA A 57 -6.07 2.23 -32.66
C ALA A 57 -7.32 2.93 -32.07
N ARG A 58 -7.65 4.13 -32.56
CA ARG A 58 -8.86 4.85 -32.13
C ARG A 58 -10.16 4.18 -32.54
N ARG A 59 -10.16 3.40 -33.62
CA ARG A 59 -11.37 2.71 -34.09
C ARG A 59 -11.65 1.43 -33.31
N TYR A 60 -10.61 0.66 -33.00
CA TYR A 60 -10.76 -0.70 -32.46
C TYR A 60 -10.27 -0.87 -31.01
N PHE A 61 -9.44 0.04 -30.51
CA PHE A 61 -8.78 -0.05 -29.20
C PHE A 61 -9.00 1.22 -28.34
N TYR A 62 -10.11 1.94 -28.56
CA TYR A 62 -10.41 3.20 -27.86
C TYR A 62 -10.55 3.05 -26.33
N ASN A 63 -11.05 1.92 -25.85
CA ASN A 63 -11.21 1.64 -24.41
C ASN A 63 -9.88 1.49 -23.66
N TRP A 64 -8.76 1.36 -24.36
CA TRP A 64 -7.44 1.12 -23.77
C TRP A 64 -6.55 2.36 -23.78
N GLU A 65 -7.02 3.48 -24.33
CA GLU A 65 -6.25 4.73 -24.38
C GLU A 65 -5.95 5.27 -22.98
N SER A 66 -6.92 5.22 -22.06
CA SER A 66 -6.75 5.65 -20.66
C SER A 66 -5.74 4.78 -19.91
N GLU A 67 -5.81 3.45 -20.08
CA GLU A 67 -4.86 2.50 -19.51
C GLU A 67 -3.45 2.69 -20.08
N GLY A 68 -3.37 2.91 -21.40
CA GLY A 68 -2.13 3.25 -22.08
C GLY A 68 -1.52 4.55 -21.54
N ALA A 69 -2.34 5.60 -21.35
CA ALA A 69 -1.91 6.88 -20.82
C ALA A 69 -1.39 6.74 -19.38
N ALA A 70 -2.13 6.03 -18.51
CA ALA A 70 -1.72 5.74 -17.14
C ALA A 70 -0.40 4.97 -17.10
N ARG A 71 -0.20 3.99 -17.98
CA ARG A 71 1.06 3.26 -18.09
C ARG A 71 2.19 4.15 -18.62
N PHE A 72 1.93 5.01 -19.59
CA PHE A 72 2.95 5.91 -20.15
C PHE A 72 3.45 6.92 -19.11
N THR A 73 2.58 7.37 -18.20
CA THR A 73 2.90 8.29 -17.11
C THR A 73 3.33 7.60 -15.81
N SER A 74 3.35 6.26 -15.75
CA SER A 74 3.65 5.49 -14.53
C SER A 74 5.04 5.76 -13.90
N TYR A 75 5.97 6.32 -14.67
CA TYR A 75 7.31 6.71 -14.21
C TYR A 75 7.49 8.24 -14.07
N SER A 76 6.42 9.01 -14.21
CA SER A 76 6.36 10.48 -14.06
C SER A 76 5.56 10.82 -12.79
N GLN A 77 5.87 11.95 -12.14
CA GLN A 77 5.06 12.46 -11.02
C GLN A 77 3.77 13.15 -11.49
N PHE A 78 3.74 13.54 -12.76
CA PHE A 78 2.56 14.08 -13.41
C PHE A 78 1.85 12.95 -14.14
N ASN A 79 0.60 12.71 -13.72
CA ASN A 79 -0.28 11.74 -14.37
C ASN A 79 -0.93 12.29 -15.66
N GLU A 80 -0.51 13.48 -16.10
CA GLU A 80 -1.01 14.14 -17.30
C GLU A 80 0.06 14.20 -18.39
N ILE A 81 -0.38 13.97 -19.64
CA ILE A 81 0.46 14.06 -20.83
C ILE A 81 0.22 15.43 -21.45
N ASP A 82 1.22 16.30 -21.40
CA ASP A 82 1.14 17.62 -22.02
C ASP A 82 1.15 17.54 -23.57
N ASP A 83 0.87 18.68 -24.22
CA ASP A 83 0.92 18.81 -25.68
C ASP A 83 2.31 18.50 -26.26
N HIS A 84 3.37 18.63 -25.46
CA HIS A 84 4.74 18.35 -25.89
C HIS A 84 5.00 16.85 -26.06
N PHE A 85 4.49 16.02 -25.13
CA PHE A 85 4.67 14.57 -25.11
C PHE A 85 3.53 13.79 -25.77
N SER A 86 2.39 14.44 -26.07
CA SER A 86 1.22 13.79 -26.70
C SER A 86 1.57 13.01 -27.98
N GLN A 87 2.41 13.56 -28.86
CA GLN A 87 2.85 12.84 -30.06
C GLN A 87 3.68 11.59 -29.72
N MET A 88 4.58 11.68 -28.74
CA MET A 88 5.41 10.55 -28.32
C MET A 88 4.58 9.44 -27.66
N PHE A 89 3.57 9.83 -26.87
CA PHE A 89 2.60 8.91 -26.30
C PHE A 89 1.90 8.11 -27.40
N TRP A 90 1.29 8.78 -28.38
CA TRP A 90 0.57 8.08 -29.46
C TRP A 90 1.48 7.16 -30.26
N HIS A 91 2.74 7.56 -30.51
CA HIS A 91 3.71 6.70 -31.17
C HIS A 91 4.06 5.48 -30.32
N TRP A 92 4.28 5.64 -29.03
CA TRP A 92 4.54 4.52 -28.12
C TRP A 92 3.32 3.60 -27.98
N TYR A 93 2.12 4.16 -27.87
CA TYR A 93 0.87 3.42 -27.68
C TYR A 93 0.60 2.46 -28.84
N VAL A 94 0.80 2.90 -30.08
CA VAL A 94 0.53 2.03 -31.24
C VAL A 94 1.68 1.05 -31.57
N ILE A 95 2.92 1.37 -31.19
CA ILE A 95 4.11 0.58 -31.55
C ILE A 95 4.54 -0.39 -30.44
N ASN A 96 4.46 0.02 -29.18
CA ASN A 96 5.12 -0.66 -28.06
C ASN A 96 4.16 -1.10 -26.94
N TYR A 97 3.02 -0.44 -26.77
CA TYR A 97 2.08 -0.80 -25.70
C TYR A 97 1.51 -2.21 -25.90
N ARG A 98 1.51 -2.97 -24.81
CA ARG A 98 0.95 -4.33 -24.74
C ARG A 98 -0.11 -4.35 -23.65
N PHE A 99 -1.30 -4.85 -24.00
CA PHE A 99 -2.42 -5.03 -23.07
C PHE A 99 -2.06 -6.04 -21.96
N HIS A 100 -1.38 -7.12 -22.34
CA HIS A 100 -0.83 -8.15 -21.44
C HIS A 100 0.57 -8.59 -21.90
N SER A 101 1.36 -9.20 -21.01
CA SER A 101 2.75 -9.61 -21.28
C SER A 101 2.90 -10.57 -22.46
N ASP A 102 1.88 -11.37 -22.72
CA ASP A 102 1.79 -12.39 -23.77
C ASP A 102 1.11 -11.90 -25.05
N VAL A 103 0.58 -10.67 -25.06
CA VAL A 103 -0.15 -10.09 -26.20
C VAL A 103 0.75 -9.15 -27.01
N SER A 104 0.68 -9.25 -28.33
CA SER A 104 1.43 -8.41 -29.27
C SER A 104 0.96 -6.93 -29.25
N PRO A 105 1.82 -5.95 -29.60
CA PRO A 105 1.42 -4.55 -29.70
C PRO A 105 0.44 -4.28 -30.86
N ILE A 106 -0.23 -3.12 -30.84
CA ILE A 106 -1.26 -2.74 -31.84
C ILE A 106 -0.75 -2.82 -33.28
N ILE A 107 0.50 -2.43 -33.53
CA ILE A 107 1.12 -2.53 -34.86
C ILE A 107 1.12 -3.96 -35.42
N ASP A 108 1.23 -4.99 -34.57
CA ASP A 108 1.21 -6.39 -35.03
C ASP A 108 -0.19 -6.81 -35.49
N PHE A 109 -1.23 -6.35 -34.81
CA PHE A 109 -2.61 -6.57 -35.24
C PHE A 109 -2.90 -5.86 -36.57
N TYR A 110 -2.42 -4.62 -36.72
CA TYR A 110 -2.59 -3.85 -37.95
C TYR A 110 -1.90 -4.54 -39.15
N ILE A 111 -0.64 -4.96 -38.98
CA ILE A 111 0.11 -5.65 -40.04
C ILE A 111 -0.59 -6.95 -40.42
N ALA A 112 -1.01 -7.76 -39.44
CA ALA A 112 -1.67 -9.04 -39.70
C ALA A 112 -3.04 -8.89 -40.39
N GLU A 113 -3.84 -7.89 -40.01
CA GLU A 113 -5.15 -7.64 -40.63
C GLU A 113 -5.02 -7.06 -42.05
N LYS A 114 -3.99 -6.24 -42.30
CA LYS A 114 -3.80 -5.54 -43.57
C LYS A 114 -2.77 -6.17 -44.50
N GLU A 115 -2.22 -7.34 -44.15
CA GLU A 115 -1.16 -8.00 -44.90
C GLU A 115 -1.52 -8.20 -46.38
N ASP A 116 -2.74 -8.68 -46.65
CA ASP A 116 -3.22 -8.95 -48.02
C ASP A 116 -3.55 -7.67 -48.83
N GLU A 117 -3.81 -6.54 -48.16
CA GLU A 117 -4.18 -5.26 -48.78
C GLU A 117 -2.98 -4.31 -48.94
N MET A 118 -1.84 -4.63 -48.32
CA MET A 118 -0.70 -3.74 -48.17
C MET A 118 0.36 -3.99 -49.25
N ASP A 119 0.80 -2.93 -49.92
CA ASP A 119 1.92 -3.07 -50.86
C ASP A 119 3.26 -3.31 -50.13
N GLN A 120 4.23 -3.89 -50.84
CA GLN A 120 5.54 -4.23 -50.27
C GLN A 120 6.24 -3.02 -49.61
N LYS A 121 6.04 -1.82 -50.17
CA LYS A 121 6.72 -0.62 -49.69
C LYS A 121 6.15 -0.16 -48.34
N HIS A 122 4.83 -0.20 -48.16
CA HIS A 122 4.19 0.10 -46.88
C HIS A 122 4.53 -0.98 -45.85
N HIS A 123 4.52 -2.25 -46.26
CA HIS A 123 4.93 -3.37 -45.39
C HIS A 123 6.34 -3.16 -44.83
N ASP A 124 7.33 -2.83 -45.68
CA ASP A 124 8.70 -2.59 -45.25
C ASP A 124 8.83 -1.38 -44.30
N ILE A 125 8.00 -0.35 -44.49
CA ILE A 125 7.94 0.82 -43.60
C ILE A 125 7.35 0.45 -42.23
N TYR A 126 6.26 -0.32 -42.17
CA TYR A 126 5.68 -0.76 -40.91
C TYR A 126 6.62 -1.68 -40.14
N LEU A 127 7.35 -2.57 -40.82
CA LEU A 127 8.40 -3.37 -40.19
C LEU A 127 9.54 -2.50 -39.63
N ALA A 128 9.96 -1.47 -40.37
CA ALA A 128 10.96 -0.53 -39.87
C ALA A 128 10.47 0.27 -38.65
N ILE A 129 9.19 0.68 -38.63
CA ILE A 129 8.56 1.33 -37.48
C ILE A 129 8.52 0.38 -36.28
N LYS A 130 8.08 -0.88 -36.48
CA LYS A 130 8.01 -1.94 -35.45
C LYS A 130 9.36 -2.21 -34.80
N GLU A 131 10.45 -2.22 -35.58
CA GLU A 131 11.79 -2.48 -35.06
C GLU A 131 12.45 -1.27 -34.38
N SER A 132 11.86 -0.08 -34.51
CA SER A 132 12.36 1.13 -33.85
C SER A 132 11.99 1.19 -32.36
N PHE A 133 12.71 2.01 -31.60
CA PHE A 133 12.41 2.30 -30.19
C PHE A 133 12.82 3.74 -29.82
N LEU A 134 12.24 4.26 -28.74
CA LEU A 134 12.61 5.57 -28.19
C LEU A 134 13.95 5.47 -27.44
N SER A 135 14.86 6.40 -27.69
CA SER A 135 16.16 6.44 -27.03
C SER A 135 16.70 7.87 -26.96
N ILE A 136 17.78 8.07 -26.20
CA ILE A 136 18.49 9.34 -26.14
C ILE A 136 19.72 9.28 -27.04
N TYR A 137 19.84 10.28 -27.90
CA TYR A 137 20.96 10.44 -28.82
C TYR A 137 21.75 11.70 -28.49
N GLN A 138 23.06 11.58 -28.38
CA GLN A 138 23.97 12.71 -28.25
C GLN A 138 24.45 13.16 -29.62
N VAL A 139 24.28 14.46 -29.92
CA VAL A 139 24.78 15.09 -31.13
C VAL A 139 26.30 15.12 -31.11
N GLN A 140 26.96 14.41 -32.02
CA GLN A 140 28.42 14.36 -32.09
C GLN A 140 28.98 15.52 -32.91
N TRP A 141 28.39 15.77 -34.08
CA TRP A 141 28.78 16.83 -34.98
C TRP A 141 27.61 17.20 -35.91
N ILE A 142 27.66 18.43 -36.42
CA ILE A 142 26.69 18.98 -37.37
C ILE A 142 27.47 19.43 -38.61
N LYS A 143 27.10 18.96 -39.81
CA LYS A 143 27.73 19.37 -41.07
C LYS A 143 26.66 19.60 -42.13
N ASN A 144 26.60 20.81 -42.68
CA ASN A 144 25.63 21.19 -43.71
C ASN A 144 24.18 20.85 -43.28
N ASN A 145 23.53 19.95 -44.03
CA ASN A 145 22.17 19.47 -43.83
C ASN A 145 22.10 18.11 -43.12
N VAL A 146 23.18 17.66 -42.46
CA VAL A 146 23.19 16.39 -41.73
C VAL A 146 23.74 16.52 -40.32
N VAL A 147 23.28 15.64 -39.44
CA VAL A 147 23.68 15.56 -38.04
C VAL A 147 24.04 14.11 -37.70
N SER A 148 25.19 13.93 -37.04
CA SER A 148 25.53 12.64 -36.43
C SER A 148 24.98 12.56 -35.01
N LEU A 149 24.26 11.48 -34.76
CA LEU A 149 23.62 11.14 -33.50
C LEU A 149 24.21 9.84 -32.99
N LYS A 150 24.75 9.85 -31.77
CA LYS A 150 25.24 8.66 -31.09
C LYS A 150 24.27 8.27 -29.97
N GLY A 151 23.68 7.08 -30.06
CA GLY A 151 22.78 6.58 -29.03
C GLY A 151 23.52 6.38 -27.70
N LEU A 152 22.95 6.87 -26.60
CA LEU A 152 23.52 6.68 -25.26
C LEU A 152 23.49 5.21 -24.83
N PHE A 153 22.40 4.51 -25.16
CA PHE A 153 22.16 3.13 -24.74
C PHE A 153 22.55 2.09 -25.81
N SER A 154 22.36 2.42 -27.10
CA SER A 154 22.74 1.52 -28.21
C SER A 154 24.21 1.62 -28.59
N ARG A 155 24.87 2.73 -28.23
CA ARG A 155 26.24 3.11 -28.64
C ARG A 155 26.44 3.19 -30.16
N GLN A 156 25.39 3.03 -30.95
CA GLN A 156 25.43 3.15 -32.41
C GLN A 156 25.42 4.62 -32.83
N GLU A 157 26.20 4.94 -33.86
CA GLU A 157 26.21 6.26 -34.49
C GLU A 157 25.39 6.21 -35.78
N VAL A 158 24.45 7.14 -35.92
CA VAL A 158 23.56 7.27 -37.09
C VAL A 158 23.63 8.70 -37.63
N ILE A 159 23.53 8.84 -38.96
CA ILE A 159 23.58 10.14 -39.64
C ILE A 159 22.19 10.44 -40.21
N VAL A 160 21.55 11.48 -39.69
CA VAL A 160 20.20 11.88 -40.10
C VAL A 160 20.21 13.24 -40.79
N GLU A 161 19.16 13.54 -41.55
CA GLU A 161 18.94 14.88 -42.09
C GLU A 161 18.74 15.89 -40.96
N ARG A 162 19.30 17.10 -41.11
CA ARG A 162 19.18 18.22 -40.17
C ARG A 162 17.80 18.86 -40.31
N ASN A 163 16.77 18.15 -39.88
CA ASN A 163 15.39 18.62 -39.87
C ASN A 163 14.69 18.17 -38.57
N PHE A 164 14.74 19.03 -37.56
CA PHE A 164 14.18 18.78 -36.22
C PHE A 164 13.12 19.84 -35.86
N GLY A 165 12.46 20.43 -36.87
CA GLY A 165 11.50 21.52 -36.68
C GLY A 165 12.15 22.75 -36.04
N SER A 166 11.52 23.30 -34.99
CA SER A 166 11.99 24.48 -34.25
C SER A 166 13.36 24.29 -33.59
N LEU A 167 13.72 23.04 -33.23
CA LEU A 167 15.00 22.74 -32.57
C LEU A 167 16.20 22.80 -33.52
N THR A 168 15.99 22.77 -34.83
CA THR A 168 17.06 22.74 -35.86
C THR A 168 18.08 23.88 -35.71
N ARG A 169 17.63 25.03 -35.19
CA ARG A 169 18.45 26.23 -34.97
C ARG A 169 19.18 26.26 -33.63
N ILE A 170 18.75 25.44 -32.67
CA ILE A 170 19.18 25.48 -31.26
C ILE A 170 20.12 24.31 -30.94
N ILE A 171 20.05 23.22 -31.70
CA ILE A 171 20.88 22.04 -31.49
C ILE A 171 22.35 22.32 -31.78
N GLU A 172 23.22 21.91 -30.86
CA GLU A 172 24.68 22.05 -30.92
C GLU A 172 25.38 20.70 -30.65
N PRO A 173 26.66 20.53 -31.02
CA PRO A 173 27.45 19.38 -30.57
C PRO A 173 27.40 19.23 -29.05
N GLY A 174 27.04 18.04 -28.59
CA GLY A 174 26.84 17.74 -27.16
C GLY A 174 25.39 17.75 -26.70
N SER A 175 24.45 18.36 -27.45
CA SER A 175 23.02 18.31 -27.16
C SER A 175 22.50 16.88 -27.08
N LEU A 176 21.55 16.62 -26.19
CA LEU A 176 20.87 15.33 -26.05
C LEU A 176 19.46 15.44 -26.65
N LEU A 177 19.08 14.46 -27.46
CA LEU A 177 17.77 14.39 -28.10
C LEU A 177 17.07 13.09 -27.71
N LEU A 178 15.90 13.20 -27.09
CA LEU A 178 14.96 12.09 -26.98
C LEU A 178 14.22 11.99 -28.31
N THR A 179 14.44 10.88 -29.02
CA THR A 179 13.83 10.66 -30.32
C THR A 179 13.77 9.18 -30.67
N ARG A 180 12.93 8.85 -31.65
CA ARG A 180 12.88 7.54 -32.29
C ARG A 180 13.56 7.62 -33.64
N VAL A 181 14.52 6.73 -33.88
CA VAL A 181 15.18 6.60 -35.18
C VAL A 181 14.64 5.35 -35.86
N VAL A 182 14.07 5.53 -37.05
CA VAL A 182 13.53 4.47 -37.91
C VAL A 182 14.48 4.28 -39.08
N LYS A 183 14.87 3.04 -39.35
CA LYS A 183 15.76 2.73 -40.48
C LYS A 183 14.95 2.09 -41.61
N VAL A 184 14.60 2.90 -42.62
CA VAL A 184 13.96 2.40 -43.84
C VAL A 184 15.08 2.11 -44.85
N GLU A 185 15.21 0.86 -45.27
CA GLU A 185 16.32 0.36 -46.08
C GLU A 185 17.69 0.70 -45.44
N ASN A 186 18.44 1.64 -46.01
CA ASN A 186 19.73 2.12 -45.49
C ASN A 186 19.70 3.58 -45.01
N SER A 187 18.52 4.19 -44.92
CA SER A 187 18.37 5.60 -44.53
C SER A 187 17.75 5.70 -43.12
N PRO A 188 18.52 6.12 -42.10
CA PRO A 188 17.96 6.42 -40.79
C PRO A 188 17.21 7.75 -40.83
N LEU A 189 15.99 7.76 -40.33
CA LEU A 189 15.08 8.89 -40.28
C LEU A 189 14.57 9.07 -38.85
N ILE A 190 14.19 10.29 -38.50
CA ILE A 190 13.55 10.57 -37.20
C ILE A 190 12.04 10.47 -37.35
N LEU A 191 11.40 9.76 -36.43
CA LEU A 191 9.95 9.64 -36.37
C LEU A 191 9.38 10.56 -35.28
N GLY A 192 8.58 11.54 -35.71
CA GLY A 192 7.98 12.55 -34.83
C GLY A 192 8.92 13.72 -34.50
N LYS A 193 8.47 14.59 -33.60
CA LYS A 193 9.28 15.72 -33.11
C LYS A 193 10.22 15.26 -31.99
N PRO A 194 11.53 15.49 -32.09
CA PRO A 194 12.46 15.18 -31.01
C PRO A 194 12.30 16.15 -29.83
N THR A 195 12.63 15.70 -28.63
CA THR A 195 12.69 16.54 -27.42
C THR A 195 14.14 16.81 -27.05
N LEU A 196 14.47 18.08 -26.81
CA LEU A 196 15.81 18.50 -26.38
C LEU A 196 15.96 18.30 -24.87
N ILE A 197 17.06 17.67 -24.45
CA ILE A 197 17.41 17.46 -23.03
C ILE A 197 18.72 18.18 -22.72
N PHE A 198 18.80 18.85 -21.58
CA PHE A 198 20.04 19.50 -21.13
C PHE A 198 21.14 18.45 -20.87
N SER A 199 22.36 18.73 -21.35
CA SER A 199 23.49 17.79 -21.35
C SER A 199 23.95 17.39 -19.94
N GLU A 200 23.70 18.21 -18.92
CA GLU A 200 23.96 17.92 -17.51
C GLU A 200 23.19 16.69 -16.98
N HIS A 201 22.03 16.38 -17.57
CA HIS A 201 21.21 15.24 -17.18
C HIS A 201 21.72 13.89 -17.72
N LYS A 202 22.75 13.90 -18.58
CA LYS A 202 23.30 12.68 -19.20
C LYS A 202 23.62 11.59 -18.19
N LYS A 203 24.33 11.95 -17.11
CA LYS A 203 24.79 11.01 -16.09
C LYS A 203 23.59 10.42 -15.34
N TYR A 204 22.69 11.27 -14.88
CA TYR A 204 21.46 10.89 -14.20
C TYR A 204 20.60 9.92 -15.04
N LEU A 205 20.27 10.27 -16.28
CA LEU A 205 19.46 9.43 -17.17
C LEU A 205 20.12 8.08 -17.46
N THR A 206 21.45 8.07 -17.61
CA THR A 206 22.19 6.82 -17.82
C THR A 206 22.14 5.92 -16.58
N GLU A 207 22.30 6.50 -15.39
CA GLU A 207 22.27 5.76 -14.13
C GLU A 207 20.89 5.20 -13.82
N GLU A 208 19.85 6.02 -13.90
CA GLU A 208 18.49 5.59 -13.55
C GLU A 208 17.96 4.52 -14.52
N ILE A 209 18.15 4.68 -15.84
CA ILE A 209 17.75 3.66 -16.82
C ILE A 209 18.49 2.35 -16.61
N ASN A 210 19.80 2.39 -16.33
CA ASN A 210 20.54 1.15 -16.04
C ASN A 210 20.08 0.50 -14.73
N SER A 211 19.75 1.30 -13.71
CA SER A 211 19.22 0.78 -12.44
C SER A 211 17.89 0.03 -12.66
N VAL A 212 16.96 0.60 -13.42
CA VAL A 212 15.68 -0.06 -13.72
C VAL A 212 15.87 -1.26 -14.63
N CYS A 213 16.78 -1.17 -15.61
CA CYS A 213 17.11 -2.31 -16.48
C CYS A 213 17.59 -3.52 -15.67
N VAL A 214 18.42 -3.30 -14.65
CA VAL A 214 18.91 -4.37 -13.75
C VAL A 214 17.79 -4.93 -12.87
N SER A 215 16.94 -4.06 -12.29
CA SER A 215 15.83 -4.53 -11.44
C SER A 215 14.82 -5.39 -12.21
N GLU A 216 14.62 -5.11 -13.49
CA GLU A 216 13.74 -5.86 -14.40
C GLU A 216 14.42 -7.11 -15.00
N GLY A 217 15.63 -7.46 -14.54
CA GLY A 217 16.37 -8.64 -15.01
C GLY A 217 16.89 -8.55 -16.44
N ALA A 218 16.90 -7.36 -17.06
CA ALA A 218 17.37 -7.14 -18.42
C ALA A 218 18.86 -6.81 -18.45
N SER A 219 19.61 -7.49 -19.32
CA SER A 219 21.07 -7.28 -19.47
C SER A 219 21.45 -6.23 -20.52
N ASN A 220 20.51 -5.82 -21.37
CA ASN A 220 20.75 -4.90 -22.47
C ASN A 220 19.78 -3.70 -22.43
N PRO A 221 20.26 -2.49 -22.08
CA PRO A 221 19.43 -1.28 -22.00
C PRO A 221 18.71 -0.92 -23.31
N SER A 222 19.24 -1.30 -24.48
CA SER A 222 18.57 -1.02 -25.75
C SER A 222 17.36 -1.93 -25.98
N LEU A 223 17.45 -3.20 -25.58
CA LEU A 223 16.32 -4.13 -25.64
C LEU A 223 15.29 -3.77 -24.57
N PHE A 224 15.75 -3.37 -23.38
CA PHE A 224 14.90 -2.86 -22.31
C PHE A 224 14.04 -1.68 -22.79
N LEU A 225 14.66 -0.66 -23.39
CA LEU A 225 13.92 0.51 -23.92
C LEU A 225 12.96 0.19 -25.08
N LYS A 226 13.10 -0.96 -25.76
CA LYS A 226 12.11 -1.39 -26.77
C LYS A 226 10.81 -1.85 -26.11
N SER A 227 10.87 -2.41 -24.91
CA SER A 227 9.71 -2.91 -24.16
C SER A 227 9.24 -1.98 -23.04
N HIS A 228 10.10 -1.08 -22.56
CA HIS A 228 9.89 -0.23 -21.38
C HIS A 228 10.23 1.25 -21.66
N ALA A 229 9.88 1.76 -22.83
CA ALA A 229 10.15 3.15 -23.20
C ALA A 229 9.45 4.16 -22.28
N GLU A 230 8.35 3.78 -21.62
CA GLU A 230 7.62 4.57 -20.63
C GLU A 230 8.53 5.04 -19.47
N VAL A 231 9.54 4.23 -19.11
CA VAL A 231 10.52 4.58 -18.07
C VAL A 231 11.34 5.78 -18.49
N LEU A 232 11.80 5.78 -19.75
CA LEU A 232 12.61 6.85 -20.31
C LEU A 232 11.81 8.13 -20.50
N THR A 233 10.59 8.03 -21.01
CA THR A 233 9.74 9.20 -21.22
C THR A 233 9.32 9.83 -19.89
N GLY A 234 8.93 9.02 -18.89
CA GLY A 234 8.57 9.51 -17.56
C GLY A 234 9.71 10.28 -16.89
N LEU A 235 10.94 9.76 -16.93
CA LEU A 235 12.11 10.45 -16.38
C LEU A 235 12.41 11.78 -17.10
N VAL A 236 12.18 11.86 -18.42
CA VAL A 236 12.41 13.10 -19.18
C VAL A 236 11.29 14.11 -18.95
N MET A 237 10.05 13.65 -18.75
CA MET A 237 8.91 14.50 -18.36
C MET A 237 9.19 15.19 -17.01
N ASP A 238 9.64 14.43 -16.01
CA ASP A 238 10.02 14.97 -14.70
C ASP A 238 11.15 16.01 -14.81
N LEU A 239 12.21 15.71 -15.58
CA LEU A 239 13.33 16.62 -15.78
C LEU A 239 12.92 17.93 -16.46
N ASN A 240 11.99 17.90 -17.41
CA ASN A 240 11.46 19.10 -18.06
C ASN A 240 10.72 20.02 -17.07
N GLN A 241 10.20 19.47 -15.98
CA GLN A 241 9.56 20.20 -14.88
C GLN A 241 10.56 20.58 -13.77
N GLY A 242 11.85 20.31 -13.95
CA GLY A 242 12.90 20.55 -12.95
C GLY A 242 12.91 19.52 -11.81
N LEU A 243 12.18 18.42 -11.93
CA LEU A 243 12.17 17.33 -10.95
C LEU A 243 13.28 16.33 -11.27
N LYS A 244 14.13 16.04 -10.29
CA LYS A 244 15.21 15.06 -10.39
C LYS A 244 15.18 14.14 -9.18
N LYS A 245 14.60 12.95 -9.33
CA LYS A 245 14.46 11.97 -8.25
C LYS A 245 15.43 10.81 -8.43
N THR A 246 16.31 10.62 -7.48
CA THR A 246 17.25 9.50 -7.42
C THR A 246 16.58 8.28 -6.79
N ARG A 247 16.58 7.13 -7.47
CA ARG A 247 16.14 5.87 -6.85
C ARG A 247 17.16 5.42 -5.80
N ILE A 248 16.65 4.75 -4.76
CA ILE A 248 17.52 4.11 -3.77
C ILE A 248 18.20 2.92 -4.44
N LYS A 249 19.52 2.90 -4.39
CA LYS A 249 20.37 1.81 -4.84
C LYS A 249 20.76 0.99 -3.63
N ALA A 250 20.61 -0.32 -3.71
CA ALA A 250 20.86 -1.23 -2.60
C ALA A 250 21.86 -2.32 -2.97
N ARG A 251 22.59 -2.80 -1.98
CA ARG A 251 23.41 -4.02 -2.04
C ARG A 251 23.26 -4.80 -0.74
N THR A 252 23.07 -6.10 -0.87
CA THR A 252 22.93 -7.00 0.28
C THR A 252 24.18 -7.83 0.46
N LEU A 253 24.70 -7.83 1.68
CA LEU A 253 25.84 -8.64 2.09
C LEU A 253 25.32 -9.90 2.81
N VAL A 254 25.54 -11.06 2.20
CA VAL A 254 25.17 -12.34 2.77
C VAL A 254 26.35 -12.92 3.52
N VAL A 255 26.18 -13.12 4.83
CA VAL A 255 27.18 -13.68 5.76
C VAL A 255 26.52 -14.77 6.60
N SER A 256 27.29 -15.79 6.97
CA SER A 256 26.81 -16.86 7.86
C SER A 256 26.30 -16.30 9.20
N PRO A 257 25.18 -16.84 9.74
CA PRO A 257 24.66 -16.45 11.06
C PRO A 257 25.69 -16.52 12.19
N LEU A 258 26.68 -17.43 12.08
CA LEU A 258 27.75 -17.60 13.08
C LEU A 258 28.75 -16.45 13.12
N ASP A 259 28.89 -15.70 12.02
CA ASP A 259 29.88 -14.64 11.86
C ASP A 259 29.27 -13.23 12.05
N LYS A 260 27.94 -13.11 12.02
CA LYS A 260 27.22 -11.85 12.25
C LYS A 260 27.53 -11.18 13.60
N PRO A 261 27.58 -11.89 14.74
CA PRO A 261 27.90 -11.26 16.02
C PRO A 261 29.30 -10.63 16.08
N VAL A 262 30.26 -11.23 15.35
CA VAL A 262 31.63 -10.69 15.26
C VAL A 262 31.64 -9.41 14.41
N LEU A 263 30.89 -9.43 13.31
CA LEU A 263 30.78 -8.29 12.41
C LEU A 263 30.03 -7.11 13.07
N SER A 264 28.97 -7.37 13.84
CA SER A 264 28.25 -6.32 14.57
C SER A 264 29.14 -5.65 15.61
N GLN A 265 29.92 -6.42 16.38
CA GLN A 265 30.90 -5.86 17.32
C GLN A 265 31.94 -4.99 16.62
N LYS A 266 32.45 -5.44 15.46
CA LYS A 266 33.40 -4.66 14.66
C LYS A 266 32.81 -3.35 14.16
N LEU A 267 31.56 -3.35 13.69
CA LEU A 267 30.84 -2.14 13.27
C LEU A 267 30.62 -1.17 14.43
N LEU A 268 30.23 -1.66 15.60
CA LEU A 268 30.01 -0.84 16.80
C LEU A 268 31.31 -0.24 17.35
N SER A 269 32.44 -0.93 17.18
CA SER A 269 33.77 -0.46 17.62
C SER A 269 34.54 0.38 16.60
N GLY A 270 34.06 0.45 15.35
CA GLY A 270 34.78 1.05 14.23
C GLY A 270 34.42 2.52 13.99
N GLU A 271 35.34 3.28 13.40
CA GLU A 271 35.14 4.71 13.04
C GLU A 271 34.54 4.90 11.64
N SER A 272 34.47 3.84 10.83
CA SER A 272 34.04 3.92 9.42
C SER A 272 32.54 4.16 9.24
N PHE A 273 31.73 3.78 10.23
CA PHE A 273 30.27 3.84 10.25
C PHE A 273 29.81 4.39 11.60
N THR A 274 28.91 5.37 11.56
CA THR A 274 28.31 5.98 12.76
C THR A 274 26.98 5.30 13.06
N LEU A 275 26.82 4.78 14.27
CA LEU A 275 25.55 4.20 14.74
C LEU A 275 24.50 5.33 14.87
N LEU A 276 23.34 5.13 14.25
CA LEU A 276 22.20 6.04 14.34
C LEU A 276 21.11 5.52 15.27
N GLU A 277 20.83 4.22 15.20
CA GLU A 277 19.75 3.59 15.94
C GLU A 277 20.10 2.15 16.30
N GLN A 278 19.69 1.72 17.49
CA GLN A 278 19.78 0.34 17.95
C GLN A 278 18.45 -0.02 18.60
N ASN A 279 17.80 -1.06 18.07
CA ASN A 279 16.61 -1.66 18.65
C ASN A 279 16.69 -3.19 18.55
N ASP A 280 15.64 -3.90 18.96
CA ASP A 280 15.63 -5.37 18.97
C ASP A 280 15.64 -5.99 17.56
N LYS A 281 15.34 -5.21 16.52
CA LYS A 281 15.21 -5.67 15.13
C LYS A 281 16.45 -5.37 14.29
N TRP A 282 17.08 -4.21 14.47
CA TRP A 282 18.24 -3.78 13.68
C TRP A 282 19.20 -2.85 14.40
N LEU A 283 20.44 -2.89 13.92
CA LEU A 283 21.43 -1.82 14.09
C LEU A 283 21.48 -1.00 12.80
N LYS A 284 21.22 0.30 12.91
CA LYS A 284 21.22 1.23 11.78
C LYS A 284 22.46 2.11 11.85
N PHE A 285 23.21 2.16 10.75
CA PHE A 285 24.42 2.97 10.64
C PHE A 285 24.35 3.93 9.43
N THR A 286 25.18 4.97 9.47
CA THR A 286 25.44 5.86 8.34
C THR A 286 26.94 6.08 8.14
N TRP A 287 27.34 6.69 7.02
CA TRP A 287 28.73 7.04 6.75
C TRP A 287 28.83 8.41 6.06
N GLY A 288 29.85 9.18 6.45
CA GLY A 288 30.11 10.52 5.92
C GLY A 288 29.26 11.63 6.56
N GLU A 289 29.69 12.88 6.43
CA GLU A 289 28.97 14.04 6.94
C GLU A 289 27.82 14.45 6.00
N GLY A 290 26.73 14.99 6.57
CA GLY A 290 25.38 15.12 6.00
C GLY A 290 25.27 15.93 4.70
N THR A 291 25.42 15.28 3.56
CA THR A 291 25.22 15.86 2.22
C THR A 291 23.75 15.86 1.76
N GLY A 292 22.80 15.53 2.65
CA GLY A 292 21.36 15.48 2.33
C GLY A 292 20.90 14.28 1.48
N LEU A 293 21.81 13.36 1.14
CA LEU A 293 21.51 12.13 0.42
C LEU A 293 21.40 10.95 1.39
N LEU A 294 20.44 10.06 1.17
CA LEU A 294 20.29 8.83 1.95
C LEU A 294 21.56 7.98 1.84
N ARG A 295 22.13 7.62 2.98
CA ARG A 295 23.27 6.71 3.16
C ARG A 295 23.06 5.89 4.42
N ARG A 296 22.65 4.63 4.26
CA ARG A 296 22.28 3.76 5.39
C ARG A 296 22.80 2.34 5.23
N LEU A 297 23.22 1.78 6.35
CA LEU A 297 23.56 0.37 6.50
C LEU A 297 22.63 -0.19 7.58
N TYR A 298 21.80 -1.13 7.17
CA TYR A 298 20.89 -1.87 8.03
C TYR A 298 21.53 -3.21 8.35
N PHE A 299 21.61 -3.53 9.63
CA PHE A 299 22.13 -4.80 10.10
C PHE A 299 21.04 -5.46 10.95
N SER A 300 20.38 -6.48 10.40
CA SER A 300 19.32 -7.24 11.08
C SER A 300 19.78 -8.68 11.39
N ALA A 301 18.92 -9.43 12.08
CA ALA A 301 19.12 -10.86 12.32
C ALA A 301 19.29 -11.64 11.01
N ASP A 302 18.57 -11.24 9.96
CA ASP A 302 18.44 -11.98 8.69
C ASP A 302 19.34 -11.41 7.59
N ASP A 303 19.49 -10.08 7.51
CA ASP A 303 20.15 -9.43 6.37
C ASP A 303 21.10 -8.28 6.77
N ILE A 304 22.06 -7.97 5.90
CA ILE A 304 22.91 -6.78 6.01
C ILE A 304 22.78 -6.00 4.70
N ILE A 305 22.08 -4.87 4.75
CA ILE A 305 21.69 -4.12 3.56
C ILE A 305 22.32 -2.74 3.57
N VAL A 306 23.02 -2.40 2.50
CA VAL A 306 23.59 -1.08 2.28
C VAL A 306 22.75 -0.35 1.25
N VAL A 307 22.27 0.84 1.56
CA VAL A 307 21.48 1.66 0.66
C VAL A 307 22.05 3.07 0.51
N ALA A 308 22.04 3.57 -0.72
CA ALA A 308 22.39 4.96 -1.02
C ALA A 308 21.66 5.46 -2.28
N GLU A 309 21.53 6.78 -2.45
CA GLU A 309 20.89 7.36 -3.64
C GLU A 309 21.80 7.40 -4.89
N ASP A 310 23.11 7.25 -4.72
CA ASP A 310 24.07 7.19 -5.81
C ASP A 310 25.05 6.01 -5.70
N HIS A 311 25.49 5.51 -6.85
CA HIS A 311 26.38 4.35 -6.93
C HIS A 311 27.78 4.62 -6.37
N THR A 312 28.20 5.88 -6.31
CA THR A 312 29.51 6.27 -5.76
C THR A 312 29.49 6.03 -4.26
N GLN A 313 28.48 6.54 -3.57
CA GLN A 313 28.29 6.37 -2.13
C GLN A 313 28.01 4.90 -1.76
N LEU A 314 27.21 4.20 -2.56
CA LEU A 314 27.01 2.75 -2.37
C LEU A 314 28.33 1.98 -2.51
N GLY A 315 29.15 2.34 -3.52
CA GLY A 315 30.46 1.75 -3.76
C GLY A 315 31.45 2.02 -2.62
N GLU A 316 31.50 3.25 -2.10
CA GLU A 316 32.32 3.64 -0.96
C GLU A 316 31.98 2.82 0.29
N ALA A 317 30.69 2.69 0.63
CA ALA A 317 30.26 1.87 1.76
C ALA A 317 30.59 0.40 1.58
N THR A 318 30.38 -0.14 0.38
CA THR A 318 30.73 -1.52 0.03
C THR A 318 32.24 -1.76 0.23
N GLN A 319 33.09 -0.83 -0.19
CA GLN A 319 34.54 -0.91 -0.01
C GLN A 319 34.95 -0.81 1.46
N LYS A 320 34.35 0.09 2.23
CA LYS A 320 34.58 0.21 3.68
C LYS A 320 34.21 -1.09 4.40
N LEU A 321 33.04 -1.66 4.10
CA LEU A 321 32.62 -2.96 4.63
C LEU A 321 33.57 -4.08 4.22
N LYS A 322 34.00 -4.11 2.96
CA LYS A 322 34.97 -5.11 2.49
C LYS A 322 36.27 -5.06 3.29
N GLY A 323 36.80 -3.86 3.55
CA GLY A 323 37.97 -3.68 4.41
C GLY A 323 37.74 -4.18 5.85
N ILE A 324 36.53 -4.04 6.40
CA ILE A 324 36.18 -4.61 7.72
C ILE A 324 36.15 -6.14 7.65
N LEU A 325 35.54 -6.71 6.62
CA LEU A 325 35.43 -8.16 6.41
C LEU A 325 36.81 -8.81 6.22
N GLU A 326 37.71 -8.19 5.47
CA GLU A 326 39.09 -8.67 5.27
C GLU A 326 39.92 -8.65 6.56
N ASN A 327 39.61 -7.73 7.48
CA ASN A 327 40.24 -7.63 8.80
C ASN A 327 39.51 -8.43 9.90
N THR A 328 38.51 -9.23 9.53
CA THR A 328 37.70 -10.04 10.43
C THR A 328 37.87 -11.52 10.11
N THR A 329 38.12 -12.35 11.13
CA THR A 329 38.24 -13.80 10.93
C THR A 329 36.86 -14.44 10.82
N LEU A 330 36.31 -14.50 9.60
CA LEU A 330 35.04 -15.14 9.30
C LEU A 330 35.20 -16.66 9.17
N LYS A 331 34.24 -17.43 9.66
CA LYS A 331 34.19 -18.90 9.57
C LYS A 331 33.68 -19.39 8.21
N ALA A 332 32.88 -18.58 7.52
CA ALA A 332 32.33 -18.89 6.19
C ALA A 332 32.61 -17.79 5.16
N ALA A 333 32.53 -18.14 3.87
CA ALA A 333 32.64 -17.19 2.78
C ALA A 333 31.40 -16.27 2.74
N TYR A 334 31.62 -14.97 2.49
CA TYR A 334 30.56 -14.00 2.25
C TYR A 334 30.35 -13.78 0.75
N ARG A 335 29.15 -13.32 0.37
CA ARG A 335 28.84 -12.90 -1.02
C ARG A 335 28.06 -11.59 -1.03
N TRP A 336 28.18 -10.86 -2.13
CA TRP A 336 27.42 -9.64 -2.39
C TRP A 336 26.32 -9.91 -3.42
N ILE A 337 25.16 -9.33 -3.18
CA ILE A 337 24.02 -9.34 -4.10
C ILE A 337 23.68 -7.88 -4.43
N GLU A 338 23.53 -7.59 -5.73
CA GLU A 338 23.04 -6.29 -6.17
C GLU A 338 21.53 -6.22 -5.91
N GLY A 339 21.06 -5.14 -5.31
CA GLY A 339 19.68 -5.01 -4.85
C GLY A 339 19.44 -5.61 -3.45
N TYR A 340 18.17 -5.91 -3.19
CA TYR A 340 17.70 -6.49 -1.94
C TYR A 340 17.66 -8.02 -2.05
N ASP A 341 18.13 -8.71 -1.00
CA ASP A 341 17.92 -10.15 -0.79
C ASP A 341 17.28 -10.27 0.59
N PHE A 342 16.09 -10.87 0.67
CA PHE A 342 15.32 -10.99 1.91
C PHE A 342 15.00 -12.45 2.18
N SER A 343 14.98 -12.84 3.45
CA SER A 343 14.65 -14.21 3.87
C SER A 343 13.14 -14.53 3.81
N SER A 344 12.26 -13.54 3.93
CA SER A 344 10.80 -13.67 3.87
C SER A 344 10.12 -12.39 3.39
N GLU A 345 8.85 -12.49 3.00
CA GLU A 345 8.02 -11.35 2.56
C GLU A 345 7.77 -10.35 3.70
N ASP A 346 7.51 -10.83 4.93
CA ASP A 346 7.36 -9.97 6.11
C ASP A 346 8.60 -9.11 6.40
N VAL A 347 9.80 -9.72 6.29
CA VAL A 347 11.08 -9.02 6.50
C VAL A 347 11.33 -8.01 5.38
N ALA A 348 10.93 -8.34 4.15
CA ALA A 348 11.03 -7.46 3.00
C ALA A 348 10.15 -6.21 3.18
N GLU A 349 8.88 -6.38 3.56
CA GLU A 349 7.95 -5.28 3.79
C GLU A 349 8.44 -4.36 4.91
N GLU A 350 8.78 -4.94 6.07
CA GLU A 350 9.24 -4.17 7.22
C GLU A 350 10.54 -3.39 6.92
N THR A 351 11.52 -4.04 6.28
CA THR A 351 12.80 -3.39 5.97
C THR A 351 12.66 -2.34 4.87
N MET A 352 11.82 -2.57 3.86
CA MET A 352 11.56 -1.57 2.81
C MET A 352 10.82 -0.35 3.35
N LEU A 353 9.83 -0.55 4.24
CA LEU A 353 9.13 0.54 4.91
C LEU A 353 10.11 1.43 5.67
N GLU A 354 11.04 0.83 6.41
CA GLU A 354 12.06 1.57 7.15
C GLU A 354 13.02 2.35 6.23
N ILE A 355 13.45 1.74 5.13
CA ILE A 355 14.31 2.42 4.14
C ILE A 355 13.59 3.62 3.50
N MET A 356 12.31 3.46 3.17
CA MET A 356 11.50 4.55 2.63
C MET A 356 11.26 5.66 3.65
N HIS A 357 11.06 5.30 4.92
CA HIS A 357 10.95 6.24 6.02
C HIS A 357 12.20 7.10 6.17
N ASP A 358 13.38 6.47 6.19
CA ASP A 358 14.65 7.19 6.27
C ASP A 358 14.88 8.10 5.06
N LYS A 359 14.48 7.68 3.84
CA LYS A 359 14.55 8.53 2.64
C LYS A 359 13.66 9.77 2.77
N HIS A 360 12.39 9.56 3.11
CA HIS A 360 11.43 10.66 3.23
C HIS A 360 11.87 11.67 4.28
N MET A 361 12.47 11.19 5.38
CA MET A 361 13.04 12.05 6.41
C MET A 361 14.20 12.91 5.88
N GLU A 362 15.15 12.33 5.13
CA GLU A 362 16.27 13.13 4.57
C GLU A 362 15.76 14.18 3.57
N GLU A 363 14.80 13.81 2.72
CA GLU A 363 14.16 14.73 1.79
C GLU A 363 13.45 15.88 2.53
N TRP A 364 12.68 15.56 3.57
CA TRP A 364 11.97 16.56 4.38
C TRP A 364 12.91 17.53 5.09
N LEU A 365 14.02 17.04 5.65
CA LEU A 365 15.03 17.86 6.34
C LEU A 365 15.81 18.79 5.41
N THR A 366 15.85 18.48 4.12
CA THR A 366 16.64 19.22 3.12
C THR A 366 15.79 20.02 2.15
N SER A 367 14.48 19.84 2.17
CA SER A 367 13.51 20.59 1.37
C SER A 367 13.12 21.91 2.05
N ASN A 368 12.81 22.92 1.25
CA ASN A 368 12.30 24.21 1.71
C ASN A 368 10.81 24.08 2.07
N HIS A 369 10.41 24.62 3.23
CA HIS A 369 9.03 24.63 3.67
C HIS A 369 8.50 26.06 3.76
N GLN A 370 7.27 26.28 3.31
CA GLN A 370 6.65 27.61 3.36
C GLN A 370 6.43 28.06 4.81
N GLU A 371 6.13 27.11 5.69
CA GLU A 371 5.92 27.28 7.13
C GLU A 371 7.18 27.76 7.87
N LEU A 372 8.35 27.59 7.24
CA LEU A 372 9.66 28.04 7.69
C LEU A 372 10.15 29.28 6.91
N ASP A 373 9.25 30.05 6.29
CA ASP A 373 9.58 31.19 5.42
C ASP A 373 10.51 30.81 4.25
N GLY A 374 10.37 29.59 3.72
CA GLY A 374 11.18 29.07 2.62
C GLY A 374 12.54 28.50 3.04
N MET A 375 12.83 28.42 4.35
CA MET A 375 14.01 27.73 4.88
C MET A 375 13.81 26.21 4.90
N THR A 376 14.92 25.46 4.90
CA THR A 376 14.90 24.03 5.26
C THR A 376 14.86 23.86 6.78
N PRO A 377 14.41 22.71 7.32
CA PRO A 377 14.47 22.45 8.76
C PRO A 377 15.90 22.55 9.30
N LEU A 378 16.90 22.11 8.53
CA LEU A 378 18.32 22.25 8.91
C LEU A 378 18.77 23.71 9.01
N GLN A 379 18.38 24.57 8.06
CA GLN A 379 18.66 26.01 8.11
C GLN A 379 17.90 26.69 9.26
N ALA A 380 16.65 26.31 9.47
CA ALA A 380 15.80 26.87 10.50
C ALA A 380 16.36 26.62 11.91
N VAL A 381 17.05 25.50 12.15
CA VAL A 381 17.71 25.20 13.45
C VAL A 381 18.84 26.19 13.76
N GLU A 382 19.52 26.75 12.75
CA GLU A 382 20.65 27.66 12.97
C GLU A 382 20.17 29.06 13.41
N ASP A 383 19.03 29.52 12.89
CA ASP A 383 18.46 30.84 13.19
C ASP A 383 17.49 30.83 14.40
N LEU A 384 17.41 31.94 15.12
CA LEU A 384 16.49 32.07 16.27
C LEU A 384 15.03 32.13 15.82
N ARG A 385 14.71 32.85 14.73
CA ARG A 385 13.35 32.91 14.18
C ARG A 385 13.00 31.58 13.52
N GLY A 386 13.93 31.00 12.75
CA GLY A 386 13.79 29.67 12.17
C GLY A 386 13.43 28.60 13.21
N ARG A 387 14.14 28.54 14.36
CA ARG A 387 13.86 27.58 15.43
C ARG A 387 12.45 27.68 16.01
N VAL A 388 11.93 28.90 16.13
CA VAL A 388 10.56 29.14 16.60
C VAL A 388 9.54 28.64 15.58
N LEU A 389 9.78 28.90 14.30
CA LEU A 389 8.90 28.42 13.22
C LEU A 389 8.90 26.90 13.11
N LEU A 390 10.07 26.30 13.27
CA LEU A 390 10.29 24.86 13.28
C LEU A 390 9.61 24.18 14.47
N GLU A 391 9.72 24.72 15.69
CA GLU A 391 9.04 24.15 16.86
C GLU A 391 7.51 24.14 16.69
N SER A 392 6.95 25.21 16.13
CA SER A 392 5.52 25.26 15.86
C SER A 392 5.12 24.28 14.76
N MET A 393 5.93 24.12 13.71
CA MET A 393 5.68 23.14 12.65
C MET A 393 5.74 21.70 13.19
N LEU A 394 6.72 21.40 14.05
CA LEU A 394 6.81 20.10 14.72
C LEU A 394 5.61 19.85 15.64
N SER A 395 5.11 20.87 16.34
CA SER A 395 3.89 20.74 17.16
C SER A 395 2.65 20.45 16.31
N ASP A 396 2.55 21.05 15.13
CA ASP A 396 1.47 20.77 14.18
C ASP A 396 1.59 19.32 13.64
N LEU A 397 2.81 18.86 13.34
CA LEU A 397 3.09 17.49 12.92
C LEU A 397 2.79 16.47 14.02
N GLU A 398 3.06 16.77 15.29
CA GLU A 398 2.71 15.90 16.44
C GLU A 398 1.20 15.70 16.55
N LEU A 399 0.41 16.73 16.25
CA LEU A 399 -1.05 16.61 16.22
C LEU A 399 -1.50 15.72 15.05
N MET A 400 -0.89 15.90 13.87
CA MET A 400 -1.16 15.02 12.72
C MET A 400 -0.74 13.58 12.99
N GLU A 401 0.39 13.38 13.68
CA GLU A 401 0.89 12.09 14.15
C GLU A 401 -0.14 11.42 15.05
N PHE A 402 -0.65 12.15 16.05
CA PHE A 402 -1.69 11.66 16.94
C PHE A 402 -2.97 11.26 16.20
N ARG A 403 -3.40 12.08 15.22
CA ARG A 403 -4.56 11.79 14.37
C ARG A 403 -4.34 10.51 13.57
N ALA A 404 -3.23 10.40 12.85
CA ALA A 404 -2.90 9.23 12.06
C ALA A 404 -2.78 7.96 12.95
N ARG A 405 -2.14 8.08 14.12
CA ARG A 405 -2.08 7.00 15.12
C ARG A 405 -3.45 6.54 15.60
N SER A 406 -4.37 7.46 15.84
CA SER A 406 -5.75 7.13 16.25
C SER A 406 -6.54 6.42 15.16
N ARG A 407 -6.18 6.67 13.88
CA ARG A 407 -6.76 6.01 12.69
C ARG A 407 -6.07 4.69 12.33
N GLY A 408 -5.01 4.31 13.06
CA GLY A 408 -4.16 3.19 12.67
C GLY A 408 -3.47 3.41 11.31
N GLU A 409 -3.42 4.66 10.85
CA GLU A 409 -2.72 5.08 9.66
C GLU A 409 -1.23 5.20 9.98
N TYR A 410 -0.40 4.99 8.97
CA TYR A 410 1.03 5.17 9.10
C TYR A 410 1.35 6.64 9.41
N PHE A 411 2.19 6.89 10.41
CA PHE A 411 2.55 8.23 10.87
C PHE A 411 4.06 8.35 11.06
N PHE A 412 4.57 9.57 10.88
CA PHE A 412 5.98 9.87 11.11
C PHE A 412 6.21 10.25 12.57
N PRO A 413 7.07 9.55 13.34
CA PRO A 413 7.30 9.89 14.74
C PRO A 413 8.08 11.20 14.85
N THR A 414 7.40 12.26 15.27
CA THR A 414 7.97 13.61 15.37
C THR A 414 9.13 13.67 16.38
N ALA A 415 9.16 12.73 17.34
CA ALA A 415 10.25 12.53 18.29
C ALA A 415 11.60 12.20 17.63
N VAL A 416 11.60 11.46 16.51
CA VAL A 416 12.82 11.12 15.77
C VAL A 416 13.41 12.39 15.13
N ILE A 417 12.55 13.24 14.56
CA ILE A 417 12.95 14.54 13.98
C ILE A 417 13.62 15.42 15.05
N ARG A 418 12.99 15.53 16.22
CA ARG A 418 13.51 16.34 17.34
C ARG A 418 14.89 15.89 17.79
N THR A 419 15.08 14.58 17.90
CA THR A 419 16.36 13.97 18.29
C THR A 419 17.44 14.26 17.25
N LYS A 420 17.12 14.09 15.97
CA LYS A 420 18.06 14.29 14.85
C LYS A 420 18.47 15.76 14.68
N LEU A 421 17.55 16.69 14.96
CA LEU A 421 17.82 18.14 14.93
C LEU A 421 18.46 18.69 16.22
N ASN A 422 18.72 17.83 17.21
CA ASN A 422 19.29 18.20 18.51
C ASN A 422 18.56 19.38 19.18
N LEU A 423 17.23 19.39 19.08
CA LEU A 423 16.39 20.43 19.65
C LEU A 423 16.23 20.22 21.16
N ASP A 424 17.13 20.81 21.95
CA ASP A 424 17.01 20.82 23.41
C ASP A 424 15.84 21.73 23.87
N GLN A 425 14.77 21.11 24.35
CA GLN A 425 13.57 21.78 24.88
C GLN A 425 13.88 22.85 25.95
N ASN A 426 14.91 22.64 26.79
CA ASN A 426 15.26 23.59 27.85
C ASN A 426 15.95 24.84 27.32
N ARG A 427 16.81 24.68 26.30
CA ARG A 427 17.43 25.79 25.58
C ARG A 427 16.40 26.58 24.78
N LEU A 428 15.50 25.87 24.10
CA LEU A 428 14.44 26.46 23.29
C LEU A 428 13.48 27.31 24.14
N ASN A 429 13.06 26.82 25.32
CA ASN A 429 12.20 27.57 26.25
C ASN A 429 12.83 28.91 26.72
N LYS A 430 14.15 29.00 26.83
CA LYS A 430 14.84 30.27 27.15
C LYS A 430 14.92 31.21 25.95
N GLU A 431 15.11 30.66 24.76
CA GLU A 431 15.17 31.38 23.49
C GLU A 431 13.79 31.92 23.05
N LEU A 432 12.71 31.19 23.34
CA LEU A 432 11.31 31.59 23.10
C LEU A 432 10.90 32.86 23.87
N LEU A 433 11.58 33.18 24.98
CA LEU A 433 11.36 34.40 25.76
C LEU A 433 12.10 35.62 25.18
N ASN A 434 12.86 35.46 24.10
CA ASN A 434 13.51 36.57 23.42
C ASN A 434 12.47 37.51 22.79
N PRO A 435 12.62 38.84 22.93
CA PRO A 435 11.77 39.85 22.28
C PRO A 435 11.46 39.62 20.80
N VAL A 436 12.38 39.06 20.01
CA VAL A 436 12.20 38.79 18.57
C VAL A 436 11.37 37.52 18.35
N ALA A 437 11.66 36.46 19.12
CA ALA A 437 10.89 35.22 19.09
C ALA A 437 9.43 35.45 19.47
N ILE A 438 9.17 36.24 20.53
CA ILE A 438 7.81 36.60 20.95
C ILE A 438 7.07 37.34 19.84
N ALA A 439 7.71 38.30 19.16
CA ALA A 439 7.06 39.03 18.07
C ALA A 439 6.67 38.12 16.89
N ALA A 440 7.54 37.16 16.53
CA ALA A 440 7.25 36.18 15.50
C ALA A 440 6.09 35.24 15.90
N MET A 441 6.07 34.76 17.15
CA MET A 441 4.98 33.92 17.66
C MET A 441 3.64 34.66 17.68
N VAL A 442 3.62 35.92 18.12
CA VAL A 442 2.40 36.76 18.08
C VAL A 442 1.90 36.93 16.66
N SER A 443 2.77 37.33 15.72
CA SER A 443 2.36 37.56 14.33
C SER A 443 1.78 36.29 13.70
N ARG A 444 2.40 35.12 13.95
CA ARG A 444 1.92 33.84 13.44
C ARG A 444 0.61 33.42 14.10
N HIS A 445 0.50 33.54 15.43
CA HIS A 445 -0.74 33.24 16.16
C HIS A 445 -1.89 34.08 15.63
N ARG A 446 -1.71 35.39 15.47
CA ARG A 446 -2.76 36.29 14.98
C ARG A 446 -3.10 36.12 13.50
N PHE A 447 -2.16 35.64 12.69
CA PHE A 447 -2.42 35.30 11.29
C PHE A 447 -3.25 34.02 11.15
N ARG A 448 -3.03 33.02 12.01
CA ARG A 448 -3.70 31.72 11.94
C ARG A 448 -5.01 31.67 12.73
N GLN A 449 -5.07 32.30 13.89
CA GLN A 449 -6.17 32.16 14.82
C GLN A 449 -7.25 33.20 14.55
N GLU A 450 -8.43 32.73 14.21
CA GLU A 450 -9.64 33.55 14.14
C GLU A 450 -10.21 33.81 15.53
N LEU A 451 -10.95 34.91 15.67
CA LEU A 451 -11.63 35.27 16.92
C LEU A 451 -12.87 34.39 17.12
N SER A 452 -12.69 33.27 17.81
CA SER A 452 -13.76 32.32 18.07
C SER A 452 -14.29 32.36 19.49
N GLN A 453 -15.59 32.10 19.62
CA GLN A 453 -16.26 31.89 20.90
C GLN A 453 -16.22 30.43 21.39
N TYR A 454 -15.83 29.48 20.54
CA TYR A 454 -15.85 28.05 20.86
C TYR A 454 -14.49 27.57 21.35
N VAL A 455 -14.48 26.68 22.35
CA VAL A 455 -13.24 26.19 22.95
C VAL A 455 -12.45 25.32 21.97
N THR A 456 -13.14 24.52 21.15
CA THR A 456 -12.50 23.62 20.17
C THR A 456 -11.97 24.30 18.93
N ALA A 457 -12.31 25.58 18.70
CA ALA A 457 -11.68 26.37 17.65
C ALA A 457 -10.22 26.76 17.97
N TYR A 458 -9.74 26.38 19.15
CA TYR A 458 -8.39 26.64 19.63
C TYR A 458 -7.70 25.31 19.93
N ASN A 459 -6.44 25.18 19.53
CA ASN A 459 -5.65 23.99 19.82
C ASN A 459 -4.87 24.17 21.14
N TRP A 460 -5.34 23.53 22.21
CA TRP A 460 -4.77 23.69 23.54
C TRP A 460 -3.58 22.74 23.78
N SER A 461 -2.40 23.30 24.03
CA SER A 461 -1.18 22.52 24.29
C SER A 461 -1.18 21.72 25.60
N ASN A 462 -2.13 21.98 26.51
CA ASN A 462 -2.25 21.28 27.79
C ASN A 462 -3.72 21.30 28.28
N GLU A 463 -4.15 20.19 28.89
CA GLU A 463 -5.43 20.01 29.58
C GLU A 463 -5.72 21.14 30.59
N GLU A 464 -4.71 21.60 31.34
CA GLU A 464 -4.85 22.70 32.29
C GLU A 464 -5.28 24.02 31.62
N TYR A 465 -4.78 24.29 30.40
CA TYR A 465 -5.14 25.48 29.63
C TYR A 465 -6.54 25.35 29.05
N CYS A 466 -6.87 24.16 28.53
CA CYS A 466 -8.20 23.82 28.07
C CYS A 466 -9.22 23.98 29.20
N GLN A 467 -8.91 23.56 30.43
CA GLN A 467 -9.80 23.68 31.58
C GLN A 467 -10.12 25.14 31.93
N VAL A 468 -9.15 26.05 31.80
CA VAL A 468 -9.41 27.50 31.95
C VAL A 468 -10.38 27.99 30.89
N ALA A 469 -10.16 27.61 29.62
CA ALA A 469 -11.04 27.96 28.50
C ALA A 469 -12.46 27.40 28.65
N VAL A 470 -12.60 26.13 29.01
CA VAL A 470 -13.88 25.47 29.31
C VAL A 470 -14.64 26.21 30.40
N THR A 471 -13.96 26.62 31.47
CA THR A 471 -14.59 27.32 32.58
C THR A 471 -15.02 28.74 32.17
N ILE A 472 -14.24 29.44 31.32
CA ILE A 472 -14.66 30.72 30.73
C ILE A 472 -15.91 30.51 29.89
N PHE A 473 -15.92 29.52 28.99
CA PHE A 473 -17.06 29.24 28.14
C PHE A 473 -18.33 28.99 28.97
N ASP A 474 -18.26 28.08 29.95
CA ASP A 474 -19.40 27.72 30.79
C ASP A 474 -19.93 28.90 31.64
N LEU A 475 -19.08 29.86 32.01
CA LEU A 475 -19.48 31.06 32.76
C LEU A 475 -20.23 32.09 31.89
N TYR A 476 -19.77 32.32 30.66
CA TYR A 476 -20.27 33.42 29.81
C TYR A 476 -21.29 32.98 28.77
N ILE A 477 -21.43 31.67 28.51
CA ILE A 477 -22.45 31.16 27.59
C ILE A 477 -23.87 31.48 28.06
N ALA A 478 -24.14 31.39 29.37
CA ALA A 478 -25.45 31.66 29.95
C ALA A 478 -25.84 33.16 29.89
N SER A 479 -24.86 34.06 30.01
CA SER A 479 -25.07 35.51 29.94
C SER A 479 -25.11 36.05 28.51
N ARG A 480 -24.89 35.22 27.48
CA ARG A 480 -24.86 35.58 26.06
C ARG A 480 -23.85 36.68 25.71
N GLU A 481 -22.76 36.79 26.47
CA GLU A 481 -21.69 37.76 26.23
C GLU A 481 -20.63 37.22 25.24
N TYR A 482 -21.08 36.81 24.05
CA TYR A 482 -20.27 36.09 23.05
C TYR A 482 -18.95 36.78 22.68
N LYS A 483 -19.00 38.10 22.41
CA LYS A 483 -17.81 38.87 22.04
C LYS A 483 -16.78 38.92 23.17
N ARG A 484 -17.21 39.08 24.42
CA ARG A 484 -16.32 39.07 25.59
C ARG A 484 -15.69 37.70 25.78
N MET A 485 -16.50 36.64 25.71
CA MET A 485 -16.05 35.26 25.80
C MET A 485 -14.98 34.95 24.75
N ALA A 486 -15.23 35.28 23.49
CA ALA A 486 -14.29 35.05 22.40
C ALA A 486 -12.95 35.75 22.62
N TRP A 487 -12.97 37.02 23.04
CA TRP A 487 -11.75 37.75 23.35
C TRP A 487 -11.00 37.17 24.54
N MET A 488 -11.69 36.73 25.60
CA MET A 488 -11.03 36.08 26.73
C MET A 488 -10.36 34.75 26.34
N LEU A 489 -11.00 33.95 25.48
CA LEU A 489 -10.41 32.73 24.93
C LEU A 489 -9.19 33.05 24.06
N TYR A 490 -9.31 34.04 23.18
CA TYR A 490 -8.22 34.48 22.30
C TYR A 490 -6.99 34.97 23.07
N ILE A 491 -7.22 35.85 24.06
CA ILE A 491 -6.18 36.38 24.95
C ILE A 491 -5.49 35.24 25.69
N TRP A 492 -6.28 34.29 26.23
CA TRP A 492 -5.74 33.16 26.95
C TRP A 492 -4.93 32.23 26.06
N HIS A 493 -5.39 31.97 24.85
CA HIS A 493 -4.70 31.12 23.89
C HIS A 493 -3.38 31.75 23.42
N GLU A 494 -3.39 33.03 23.01
CA GLU A 494 -2.17 33.78 22.63
C GLU A 494 -1.15 33.73 23.77
N PHE A 495 -1.59 34.04 24.99
CA PHE A 495 -0.70 34.09 26.15
C PHE A 495 -0.17 32.72 26.57
N SER A 496 -1.02 31.68 26.58
CA SER A 496 -0.64 30.34 27.04
C SER A 496 0.28 29.62 26.06
N ILE A 497 0.10 29.80 24.74
CA ILE A 497 1.02 29.29 23.72
C ILE A 497 2.39 29.92 23.84
N ILE A 498 2.47 31.24 24.03
CA ILE A 498 3.73 31.98 24.04
C ILE A 498 4.51 31.77 25.34
N TYR A 499 3.84 31.87 26.50
CA TYR A 499 4.52 31.94 27.80
C TYR A 499 4.42 30.66 28.63
N ARG A 500 3.61 29.68 28.22
CA ARG A 500 3.40 28.38 28.89
C ARG A 500 3.27 28.52 30.43
N PRO A 501 2.33 29.34 30.93
CA PRO A 501 2.24 29.65 32.35
C PRO A 501 1.73 28.46 33.17
N LYS A 502 2.25 28.23 34.38
CA LYS A 502 1.72 27.17 35.26
C LYS A 502 0.32 27.51 35.78
N VAL A 503 -0.65 26.61 35.62
CA VAL A 503 -2.03 26.82 36.09
C VAL A 503 -2.23 26.14 37.45
N ALA A 504 -1.89 26.86 38.52
CA ALA A 504 -2.12 26.35 39.88
C ALA A 504 -3.62 26.27 40.26
N LYS A 505 -4.41 27.28 39.88
CA LYS A 505 -5.87 27.31 40.06
C LYS A 505 -6.55 28.06 38.93
N VAL A 506 -7.53 27.42 38.31
CA VAL A 506 -8.29 27.94 37.16
C VAL A 506 -8.92 29.31 37.45
N LYS A 507 -9.58 29.47 38.60
CA LYS A 507 -10.27 30.73 38.99
C LYS A 507 -9.34 31.96 39.04
N TYR A 508 -8.04 31.76 39.31
CA TYR A 508 -7.07 32.87 39.37
C TYR A 508 -6.82 33.47 37.99
N TRP A 509 -6.72 32.61 36.97
CA TRP A 509 -6.52 33.02 35.58
C TRP A 509 -7.78 33.65 34.99
N ILE A 510 -8.98 33.13 35.27
CA ILE A 510 -10.24 33.72 34.80
C ILE A 510 -10.43 35.14 35.30
N ALA A 511 -10.18 35.38 36.59
CA ALA A 511 -10.27 36.73 37.16
C ALA A 511 -9.27 37.70 36.52
N ALA A 512 -8.06 37.23 36.21
CA ALA A 512 -7.05 38.03 35.54
C ALA A 512 -7.40 38.29 34.06
N LEU A 513 -7.96 37.29 33.36
CA LEU A 513 -8.41 37.39 31.98
C LEU A 513 -9.58 38.36 31.80
N GLU A 514 -10.54 38.36 32.73
CA GLU A 514 -11.62 39.36 32.68
C GLU A 514 -11.08 40.76 32.93
N HIS A 515 -10.16 40.92 33.90
CA HIS A 515 -9.56 42.22 34.16
C HIS A 515 -8.77 42.75 32.97
N ILE A 516 -7.92 41.91 32.35
CA ILE A 516 -7.12 42.34 31.20
C ILE A 516 -7.98 42.65 29.98
N TYR A 517 -9.04 41.87 29.71
CA TYR A 517 -9.99 42.14 28.65
C TYR A 517 -10.61 43.55 28.81
N LEU A 518 -11.15 43.83 29.99
CA LEU A 518 -11.81 45.11 30.29
C LEU A 518 -10.82 46.29 30.25
N ALA A 519 -9.58 46.09 30.72
CA ALA A 519 -8.55 47.11 30.64
C ALA A 519 -8.13 47.40 29.18
N CYS A 520 -7.98 46.35 28.36
CA CYS A 520 -7.63 46.48 26.94
C CYS A 520 -8.79 47.03 26.09
N SER A 521 -10.05 46.80 26.48
CA SER A 521 -11.23 47.40 25.82
C SER A 521 -11.47 48.87 26.18
N GLY A 522 -10.66 49.45 27.08
CA GLY A 522 -10.73 50.86 27.48
C GLY A 522 -11.62 51.14 28.70
N GLU A 523 -12.11 50.11 29.40
CA GLU A 523 -12.90 50.27 30.62
C GLU A 523 -12.00 50.51 31.84
N LYS A 524 -12.47 51.32 32.80
CA LYS A 524 -11.76 51.54 34.07
C LYS A 524 -12.14 50.46 35.08
N VAL A 525 -11.21 49.56 35.36
CA VAL A 525 -11.47 48.37 36.19
C VAL A 525 -10.67 48.43 37.48
N ASN A 526 -11.32 48.12 38.60
CA ASN A 526 -10.65 47.98 39.90
C ASN A 526 -10.37 46.51 40.20
N PHE A 527 -9.14 46.17 40.58
CA PHE A 527 -8.75 44.81 41.00
C PHE A 527 -9.64 44.25 42.12
N ALA A 528 -10.11 45.08 43.04
CA ALA A 528 -11.00 44.66 44.13
C ALA A 528 -12.36 44.14 43.61
N TRP A 529 -12.86 44.71 42.51
CA TRP A 529 -14.12 44.30 41.91
C TRP A 529 -13.98 42.90 41.27
N THR A 530 -12.96 42.71 40.43
CA THR A 530 -12.73 41.42 39.74
C THR A 530 -12.41 40.31 40.74
N ALA A 531 -11.61 40.63 41.77
CA ALA A 531 -11.31 39.71 42.87
C ALA A 531 -12.57 39.25 43.63
N LYS A 532 -13.46 40.19 43.96
CA LYS A 532 -14.74 39.90 44.63
C LYS A 532 -15.65 39.03 43.75
N LYS A 533 -15.74 39.31 42.45
CA LYS A 533 -16.59 38.57 41.51
C LYS A 533 -16.26 37.06 41.46
N PHE A 534 -14.98 36.71 41.47
CA PHE A 534 -14.54 35.31 41.37
C PHE A 534 -14.15 34.68 42.72
N GLY A 535 -14.26 35.42 43.83
CA GLY A 535 -13.89 34.94 45.17
C GLY A 535 -12.39 34.65 45.31
N VAL A 536 -11.54 35.50 44.73
CA VAL A 536 -10.08 35.31 44.71
C VAL A 536 -9.36 36.49 45.39
N PRO A 537 -8.14 36.31 45.94
CA PRO A 537 -7.41 37.42 46.56
C PRO A 537 -6.95 38.47 45.54
N VAL A 538 -7.10 39.75 45.88
CA VAL A 538 -6.73 40.90 45.02
C VAL A 538 -5.28 40.83 44.53
N GLY A 539 -4.34 40.49 45.42
CA GLY A 539 -2.92 40.38 45.08
C GLY A 539 -2.62 39.30 44.04
N VAL A 540 -3.42 38.22 44.00
CA VAL A 540 -3.27 37.16 43.01
C VAL A 540 -3.72 37.64 41.63
N VAL A 541 -4.87 38.32 41.56
CA VAL A 541 -5.37 38.92 40.29
C VAL A 541 -4.35 39.92 39.76
N SER A 542 -3.89 40.85 40.60
CA SER A 542 -2.90 41.87 40.22
C SER A 542 -1.62 41.25 39.64
N LYS A 543 -1.07 40.22 40.30
CA LYS A 543 0.13 39.51 39.82
C LYS A 543 -0.05 38.93 38.42
N HIS A 544 -1.17 38.27 38.15
CA HIS A 544 -1.41 37.61 36.86
C HIS A 544 -1.74 38.62 35.76
N VAL A 545 -2.49 39.68 36.09
CA VAL A 545 -2.77 40.79 35.16
C VAL A 545 -1.47 41.48 34.74
N GLN A 546 -0.55 41.77 35.66
CA GLN A 546 0.72 42.41 35.31
C GLN A 546 1.54 41.61 34.28
N LEU A 547 1.48 40.27 34.34
CA LEU A 547 2.16 39.41 33.36
C LEU A 547 1.55 39.57 31.96
N MET A 548 0.22 39.57 31.85
CA MET A 548 -0.49 39.73 30.58
C MET A 548 -0.43 41.18 30.06
N GLU A 549 -0.53 42.16 30.94
CA GLU A 549 -0.53 43.59 30.61
C GLU A 549 0.78 44.02 29.94
N LYS A 550 1.92 43.50 30.41
CA LYS A 550 3.21 43.75 29.76
C LYS A 550 3.23 43.27 28.31
N HIS A 551 2.59 42.14 28.03
CA HIS A 551 2.51 41.57 26.70
C HIS A 551 1.58 42.38 25.78
N PHE A 552 0.34 42.61 26.20
CA PHE A 552 -0.65 43.31 25.37
C PHE A 552 -0.43 44.83 25.25
N LYS A 553 0.36 45.45 26.15
CA LYS A 553 0.89 46.80 25.93
C LYS A 553 1.90 46.85 24.78
N ARG A 554 2.72 45.80 24.65
CA ARG A 554 3.73 45.69 23.60
C ARG A 554 3.13 45.25 22.26
N PHE A 555 2.12 44.39 22.31
CA PHE A 555 1.38 43.89 21.15
C PHE A 555 -0.12 44.15 21.34
N PRO A 556 -0.60 45.37 21.05
CA PRO A 556 -2.01 45.74 21.23
C PRO A 556 -2.97 44.84 20.45
N LEU A 557 -4.12 44.51 21.05
CA LEU A 557 -5.18 43.74 20.41
C LEU A 557 -5.99 44.64 19.46
N ASP A 558 -6.45 44.07 18.34
CA ASP A 558 -7.36 44.76 17.43
C ASP A 558 -8.82 44.38 17.71
N PHE A 559 -9.50 45.16 18.55
CA PHE A 559 -10.91 44.93 18.90
C PHE A 559 -11.91 45.16 17.74
N LYS A 560 -11.43 45.53 16.55
CA LYS A 560 -12.24 45.62 15.33
C LYS A 560 -12.48 44.26 14.68
N LEU A 561 -11.71 43.22 15.04
CA LEU A 561 -11.93 41.87 14.54
C LEU A 561 -13.36 41.40 14.86
N GLU A 562 -14.01 40.85 13.83
CA GLU A 562 -15.34 40.25 13.95
C GLU A 562 -15.23 38.80 14.44
N LEU A 563 -16.34 38.30 15.00
CA LEU A 563 -16.41 36.90 15.44
C LEU A 563 -16.37 35.98 14.22
N ALA A 564 -15.62 34.89 14.32
CA ALA A 564 -15.60 33.84 13.33
C ALA A 564 -17.03 33.30 13.09
N SER A 565 -17.41 33.21 11.82
CA SER A 565 -18.67 32.58 11.40
C SER A 565 -18.40 31.13 11.08
N TYR A 566 -19.20 30.23 11.66
CA TYR A 566 -19.09 28.80 11.43
C TYR A 566 -20.23 28.32 10.56
N PRO A 567 -19.96 27.42 9.60
CA PRO A 567 -21.01 26.87 8.76
C PRO A 567 -22.02 26.05 9.60
N THR A 568 -23.26 26.05 9.14
CA THR A 568 -24.29 25.10 9.58
C THR A 568 -24.03 23.74 8.95
N TRP A 569 -24.68 22.69 9.46
CA TRP A 569 -24.49 21.33 8.94
C TRP A 569 -24.93 21.23 7.47
N GLU A 570 -25.96 21.96 7.10
CA GLU A 570 -26.54 21.99 5.76
C GLU A 570 -25.65 22.72 4.74
N GLU A 571 -24.74 23.58 5.21
CA GLU A 571 -23.79 24.33 4.36
C GLU A 571 -22.53 23.52 4.02
N LEU A 572 -22.27 22.41 4.71
CA LEU A 572 -21.10 21.56 4.50
C LEU A 572 -21.27 20.62 3.30
N SER A 573 -20.20 20.45 2.54
CA SER A 573 -20.05 19.38 1.55
C SER A 573 -20.01 17.99 2.20
N GLU A 574 -20.19 16.94 1.40
CA GLU A 574 -20.11 15.54 1.86
C GLU A 574 -18.77 15.23 2.54
N GLN A 575 -17.66 15.74 1.98
CA GLN A 575 -16.33 15.55 2.55
C GLN A 575 -16.15 16.29 3.88
N GLU A 576 -16.59 17.56 3.98
CA GLU A 576 -16.48 18.33 5.22
C GLU A 576 -17.34 17.73 6.35
N LYS A 577 -18.47 17.09 6.01
CA LYS A 577 -19.28 16.32 6.98
C LYS A 577 -18.55 15.09 7.49
N ILE A 578 -17.85 14.37 6.61
CA ILE A 578 -17.00 13.23 7.00
C ILE A 578 -15.88 13.71 7.93
N ASP A 579 -15.19 14.79 7.57
CA ASP A 579 -14.12 15.37 8.39
C ASP A 579 -14.65 15.80 9.77
N ALA A 580 -15.85 16.37 9.83
CA ALA A 580 -16.52 16.73 11.08
C ALA A 580 -16.83 15.50 11.95
N PHE A 581 -17.26 14.37 11.35
CA PHE A 581 -17.45 13.13 12.11
C PHE A 581 -16.13 12.59 12.66
N GLU A 582 -15.07 12.58 11.85
CA GLU A 582 -13.74 12.14 12.27
C GLU A 582 -13.22 13.00 13.44
N GLU A 583 -13.37 14.32 13.37
CA GLU A 583 -12.97 15.25 14.45
C GLU A 583 -13.73 14.97 15.75
N VAL A 584 -15.05 14.77 15.67
CA VAL A 584 -15.86 14.41 16.83
C VAL A 584 -15.42 13.08 17.44
N GLN A 585 -15.09 12.07 16.62
CA GLN A 585 -14.63 10.78 17.12
C GLN A 585 -13.31 10.90 17.89
N GLN A 586 -12.38 11.74 17.43
CA GLN A 586 -11.13 12.01 18.16
C GLN A 586 -11.39 12.63 19.53
N HIS A 587 -12.27 13.63 19.59
CA HIS A 587 -12.69 14.23 20.85
C HIS A 587 -13.38 13.24 21.78
N LEU A 588 -14.22 12.34 21.23
CA LEU A 588 -14.86 11.28 22.00
C LEU A 588 -13.83 10.31 22.59
N GLN A 589 -12.82 9.89 21.82
CA GLN A 589 -11.78 8.99 22.30
C GLN A 589 -10.98 9.59 23.47
N MET A 590 -10.58 10.87 23.37
CA MET A 590 -9.90 11.57 24.47
C MET A 590 -10.79 11.66 25.72
N PHE A 591 -12.07 11.93 25.51
CA PHE A 591 -13.05 11.98 26.59
C PHE A 591 -13.25 10.62 27.27
N THR A 592 -13.38 9.54 26.50
CA THR A 592 -13.47 8.17 27.03
C THR A 592 -12.23 7.83 27.86
N TYR A 593 -11.03 8.16 27.37
CA TYR A 593 -9.80 7.88 28.11
C TYR A 593 -9.79 8.53 29.50
N ALA A 594 -10.20 9.81 29.59
CA ALA A 594 -10.33 10.52 30.85
C ALA A 594 -11.42 9.92 31.77
N MET A 595 -12.50 9.39 31.19
CA MET A 595 -13.61 8.78 31.93
C MET A 595 -13.38 7.33 32.34
N LYS A 596 -12.39 6.63 31.78
CA LYS A 596 -12.22 5.17 31.95
C LYS A 596 -12.08 4.75 33.42
N HIS A 597 -11.50 5.59 34.28
CA HIS A 597 -11.37 5.32 35.72
C HIS A 597 -12.67 5.53 36.52
N THR A 598 -13.64 6.23 35.94
CA THR A 598 -14.94 6.55 36.56
C THR A 598 -16.10 5.75 35.97
N TRP A 599 -15.88 5.03 34.86
CA TRP A 599 -16.88 4.19 34.23
C TRP A 599 -16.98 2.85 34.95
N ASN A 600 -18.20 2.45 35.32
CA ASN A 600 -18.44 1.30 36.22
C ASN A 600 -18.30 -0.08 35.54
N ARG A 601 -18.06 -0.14 34.22
CA ARG A 601 -17.94 -1.38 33.45
C ARG A 601 -16.60 -1.45 32.74
N ASP A 602 -16.01 -2.65 32.71
CA ASP A 602 -14.76 -2.90 32.00
C ASP A 602 -15.03 -3.32 30.54
N GLU A 603 -14.17 -2.83 29.64
CA GLU A 603 -14.23 -3.11 28.20
C GLU A 603 -14.11 -4.62 27.91
N THR A 604 -13.29 -5.34 28.67
CA THR A 604 -13.13 -6.80 28.55
C THR A 604 -14.41 -7.54 28.91
N GLN A 605 -15.14 -7.07 29.92
CA GLN A 605 -16.39 -7.69 30.35
C GLN A 605 -17.47 -7.53 29.27
N VAL A 606 -17.62 -6.33 28.71
CA VAL A 606 -18.56 -6.05 27.60
C VAL A 606 -18.25 -6.92 26.38
N ARG A 607 -16.96 -7.12 26.08
CA ARG A 607 -16.53 -8.04 25.02
C ARG A 607 -16.98 -9.48 25.27
N MET A 608 -16.85 -9.98 26.50
CA MET A 608 -17.21 -11.38 26.84
C MET A 608 -18.71 -11.66 26.65
N GLU A 609 -19.57 -10.66 26.83
CA GLU A 609 -21.03 -10.77 26.65
C GLU A 609 -21.44 -11.12 25.21
N TYR A 610 -20.59 -10.85 24.22
CA TYR A 610 -20.82 -11.26 22.83
C TYR A 610 -20.51 -12.73 22.56
N TYR A 611 -19.74 -13.37 23.43
CA TYR A 611 -19.29 -14.75 23.28
C TYR A 611 -20.02 -15.73 24.22
N GLU A 612 -20.94 -15.28 25.06
CA GLU A 612 -21.66 -16.12 26.03
C GLU A 612 -22.43 -17.29 25.38
N LEU A 613 -22.86 -17.12 24.13
CA LEU A 613 -23.67 -18.09 23.38
C LEU A 613 -22.85 -18.94 22.40
N VAL A 614 -21.52 -18.77 22.38
CA VAL A 614 -20.58 -19.48 21.49
C VAL A 614 -20.02 -20.69 22.23
N ASN A 615 -20.09 -21.87 21.62
CA ASN A 615 -19.78 -23.15 22.29
C ASN A 615 -18.34 -23.64 22.10
N SER A 616 -17.54 -22.95 21.31
CA SER A 616 -16.27 -23.44 20.78
C SER A 616 -15.06 -22.74 21.40
N ALA A 617 -14.01 -23.53 21.68
CA ALA A 617 -12.66 -23.06 22.00
C ALA A 617 -11.85 -22.70 20.72
N GLY A 618 -12.54 -22.53 19.58
CA GLY A 618 -11.95 -22.38 18.26
C GLY A 618 -11.14 -21.09 18.11
N ARG A 619 -10.06 -21.16 17.32
CA ARG A 619 -9.30 -19.97 16.89
C ARG A 619 -10.03 -19.35 15.69
N PHE A 620 -11.15 -18.68 15.95
CA PHE A 620 -11.98 -17.97 14.97
C PHE A 620 -11.27 -16.82 14.24
N TRP A 621 -10.13 -16.39 14.77
CA TRP A 621 -9.53 -15.12 14.40
C TRP A 621 -8.23 -15.39 13.65
N ASP A 622 -8.26 -15.19 12.33
CA ASP A 622 -7.05 -14.68 11.69
C ASP A 622 -6.74 -13.27 12.24
N ASP A 623 -5.51 -12.82 12.09
CA ASP A 623 -5.10 -11.52 12.67
C ASP A 623 -5.90 -10.35 12.08
N ALA A 624 -6.38 -10.47 10.84
CA ALA A 624 -7.22 -9.48 10.18
C ALA A 624 -8.60 -9.35 10.84
N THR A 625 -9.30 -10.47 11.06
CA THR A 625 -10.61 -10.52 11.72
C THR A 625 -10.49 -10.07 13.16
N LYS A 626 -9.42 -10.47 13.87
CA LYS A 626 -9.17 -10.01 15.24
C LYS A 626 -9.13 -8.48 15.34
N LYS A 627 -8.46 -7.81 14.40
CA LYS A 627 -8.35 -6.34 14.36
C LYS A 627 -9.71 -5.66 14.16
N VAL A 628 -10.54 -6.19 13.26
CA VAL A 628 -11.91 -5.68 13.00
C VAL A 628 -12.78 -5.78 14.24
N TYR A 629 -12.71 -6.93 14.94
CA TYR A 629 -13.45 -7.15 16.18
C TYR A 629 -12.95 -6.27 17.33
N ASP A 630 -11.64 -6.15 17.52
CA ASP A 630 -11.06 -5.27 18.54
C ASP A 630 -11.47 -3.81 18.31
N GLN A 631 -11.54 -3.36 17.06
CA GLN A 631 -12.05 -2.03 16.71
C GLN A 631 -13.56 -1.91 17.02
N PHE A 632 -14.34 -2.96 16.73
CA PHE A 632 -15.78 -2.96 16.98
C PHE A 632 -16.09 -2.84 18.47
N PHE A 633 -15.44 -3.63 19.31
CA PHE A 633 -15.71 -3.63 20.75
C PHE A 633 -15.37 -2.28 21.39
N LYS A 634 -14.28 -1.62 20.94
CA LYS A 634 -13.96 -0.25 21.34
C LYS A 634 -15.07 0.72 20.95
N ASP A 635 -15.54 0.63 19.71
CA ASP A 635 -16.61 1.49 19.21
C ASP A 635 -17.93 1.25 19.93
N HIS A 636 -18.31 0.00 20.16
CA HIS A 636 -19.49 -0.39 20.92
C HIS A 636 -19.41 0.14 22.36
N PHE A 637 -18.28 -0.06 23.04
CA PHE A 637 -18.06 0.43 24.40
C PHE A 637 -18.24 1.94 24.51
N ASN A 638 -17.75 2.69 23.51
CA ASN A 638 -17.90 4.14 23.47
C ASN A 638 -19.32 4.60 23.13
N LYS A 639 -19.93 3.98 22.12
CA LYS A 639 -21.12 4.50 21.43
C LYS A 639 -22.43 3.88 21.91
N ASP A 640 -22.42 2.65 22.38
CA ASP A 640 -23.61 1.84 22.59
C ASP A 640 -23.74 1.19 23.98
N ASP A 641 -22.62 0.88 24.66
CA ASP A 641 -22.67 0.27 25.99
C ASP A 641 -23.37 1.19 27.01
N LEU A 642 -24.30 0.60 27.76
CA LEU A 642 -25.12 1.30 28.74
C LEU A 642 -24.56 1.09 30.14
N ASP A 643 -24.47 2.20 30.88
CA ASP A 643 -24.13 2.19 32.29
C ASP A 643 -25.35 1.87 33.19
N SER A 644 -25.12 1.87 34.50
CA SER A 644 -26.17 1.70 35.52
C SER A 644 -27.33 2.69 35.41
N GLN A 645 -27.10 3.88 34.85
CA GLN A 645 -28.09 4.94 34.65
C GLN A 645 -28.74 4.90 33.26
N GLN A 646 -28.49 3.86 32.45
CA GLN A 646 -28.99 3.72 31.08
C GLN A 646 -28.51 4.83 30.15
N THR A 647 -27.26 5.26 30.34
CA THR A 647 -26.57 6.27 29.53
C THR A 647 -25.29 5.69 28.91
N THR A 648 -24.93 6.18 27.72
CA THR A 648 -23.69 5.79 27.03
C THR A 648 -22.62 6.87 27.25
N ILE A 649 -21.35 6.53 27.01
CA ILE A 649 -20.25 7.51 27.07
C ILE A 649 -20.50 8.65 26.07
N THR A 650 -20.99 8.34 24.86
CA THR A 650 -21.36 9.39 23.88
C THR A 650 -22.48 10.30 24.37
N ASN A 651 -23.43 9.83 25.19
CA ASN A 651 -24.44 10.72 25.79
C ASN A 651 -23.78 11.69 26.78
N HIS A 652 -22.88 11.21 27.64
CA HIS A 652 -22.13 12.08 28.55
C HIS A 652 -21.24 13.07 27.79
N PHE A 653 -20.63 12.62 26.70
CA PHE A 653 -19.84 13.49 25.82
C PHE A 653 -20.71 14.59 25.20
N TRP A 654 -21.91 14.24 24.72
CA TRP A 654 -22.87 15.19 24.18
C TRP A 654 -23.29 16.24 25.21
N GLU A 655 -23.67 15.81 26.41
CA GLU A 655 -24.12 16.70 27.48
C GLU A 655 -23.02 17.61 28.01
N ASN A 656 -21.82 17.06 28.19
CA ASN A 656 -20.73 17.77 28.84
C ASN A 656 -19.87 18.55 27.86
N GLN A 657 -19.50 17.98 26.70
CA GLN A 657 -18.51 18.55 25.78
C GLN A 657 -19.14 19.18 24.53
N ALA A 658 -20.11 18.53 23.89
CA ALA A 658 -20.61 18.97 22.59
C ALA A 658 -21.30 20.35 22.60
N LYS A 659 -21.76 20.83 23.76
CA LYS A 659 -22.25 22.21 23.92
C LYS A 659 -21.19 23.29 23.64
N ARG A 660 -19.90 22.91 23.69
CA ARG A 660 -18.74 23.79 23.48
C ARG A 660 -18.25 23.76 22.03
N PHE A 661 -18.87 22.95 21.19
CA PHE A 661 -18.53 22.82 19.77
C PHE A 661 -19.25 23.89 18.93
N PRO A 662 -18.61 24.32 17.82
CA PRO A 662 -19.30 24.97 16.71
C PRO A 662 -20.54 24.20 16.25
N PRO A 663 -21.52 24.87 15.59
CA PRO A 663 -22.80 24.27 15.21
C PRO A 663 -22.67 22.96 14.42
N TYR A 664 -21.77 22.91 13.42
CA TYR A 664 -21.58 21.72 12.60
C TYR A 664 -20.99 20.53 13.37
N LEU A 665 -19.94 20.74 14.18
CA LEU A 665 -19.37 19.68 15.04
C LEU A 665 -20.37 19.22 16.10
N ARG A 666 -21.16 20.14 16.64
CA ARG A 666 -22.25 19.79 17.54
C ARG A 666 -23.27 18.91 16.81
N ARG A 667 -23.65 19.25 15.58
CA ARG A 667 -24.57 18.40 14.80
C ARG A 667 -23.97 17.02 14.51
N ALA A 668 -22.69 16.94 14.16
CA ALA A 668 -21.95 15.69 13.99
C ALA A 668 -21.97 14.84 15.26
N ALA A 669 -21.69 15.43 16.43
CA ALA A 669 -21.74 14.76 17.73
C ALA A 669 -23.13 14.23 18.07
N PHE A 670 -24.19 14.98 17.75
CA PHE A 670 -25.56 14.52 17.90
C PHE A 670 -25.86 13.32 17.00
N ILE A 671 -25.51 13.40 15.71
CA ILE A 671 -25.74 12.31 14.76
C ILE A 671 -24.96 11.05 15.20
N LEU A 672 -23.71 11.21 15.62
CA LEU A 672 -22.89 10.11 16.12
C LEU A 672 -23.51 9.46 17.37
N MET A 673 -24.00 10.27 18.32
CA MET A 673 -24.72 9.79 19.51
C MET A 673 -25.96 8.97 19.16
N MET A 674 -26.72 9.43 18.16
CA MET A 674 -27.98 8.81 17.72
C MET A 674 -27.79 7.64 16.75
N SER A 675 -26.61 7.50 16.16
CA SER A 675 -26.31 6.42 15.21
C SER A 675 -26.34 5.05 15.90
N TYR A 676 -26.46 3.99 15.10
CA TYR A 676 -26.52 2.61 15.54
C TYR A 676 -25.95 1.68 14.46
N VAL A 677 -25.68 0.43 14.82
CA VAL A 677 -25.28 -0.61 13.88
C VAL A 677 -26.53 -1.19 13.22
N GLY A 678 -26.55 -1.23 11.90
CA GLY A 678 -27.61 -1.82 11.09
C GLY A 678 -27.12 -2.99 10.25
N ALA A 679 -28.02 -3.60 9.49
CA ALA A 679 -27.71 -4.63 8.51
C ALA A 679 -28.25 -4.21 7.13
N TYR A 680 -27.39 -4.27 6.12
CA TYR A 680 -27.64 -3.68 4.82
C TYR A 680 -27.27 -4.67 3.71
N ARG A 681 -28.19 -4.92 2.80
CA ARG A 681 -27.88 -5.65 1.57
C ARG A 681 -27.04 -4.75 0.67
N VAL A 682 -25.89 -5.23 0.25
CA VAL A 682 -24.92 -4.46 -0.56
C VAL A 682 -25.21 -4.69 -2.04
N ILE A 683 -25.47 -3.61 -2.77
CA ILE A 683 -25.82 -3.65 -4.20
C ILE A 683 -24.76 -2.83 -4.97
N PRO A 684 -23.97 -3.45 -5.85
CA PRO A 684 -23.00 -2.73 -6.68
C PRO A 684 -23.72 -1.92 -7.76
N THR A 685 -23.29 -0.68 -7.97
CA THR A 685 -23.82 0.23 -9.01
C THR A 685 -22.69 1.05 -9.66
N GLY A 686 -22.84 1.38 -10.94
CA GLY A 686 -21.83 2.20 -11.64
C GLY A 686 -20.48 1.49 -11.79
N TYR A 687 -19.37 2.25 -11.73
CA TYR A 687 -18.01 1.71 -11.82
C TYR A 687 -17.34 1.44 -10.46
N ASN A 688 -17.72 2.19 -9.41
CA ASN A 688 -17.14 2.03 -8.06
C ASN A 688 -18.08 2.52 -6.94
N GLN A 689 -19.40 2.45 -7.16
CA GLN A 689 -20.40 2.91 -6.18
C GLN A 689 -21.17 1.73 -5.59
N LEU A 690 -21.62 1.90 -4.35
CA LEU A 690 -22.45 0.93 -3.64
C LEU A 690 -23.76 1.56 -3.18
N ILE A 691 -24.84 0.81 -3.29
CA ILE A 691 -26.11 1.09 -2.64
C ILE A 691 -26.27 0.14 -1.47
N PHE A 692 -26.60 0.69 -0.31
CA PHE A 692 -26.94 -0.07 0.89
C PHE A 692 -28.46 -0.05 1.03
N GLU A 693 -29.07 -1.23 1.03
CA GLU A 693 -30.50 -1.44 1.27
C GLU A 693 -30.71 -1.99 2.69
N ASP A 694 -31.35 -1.21 3.56
CA ASP A 694 -31.67 -1.64 4.94
C ASP A 694 -32.62 -2.85 4.89
N ILE A 695 -32.21 -3.98 5.50
CA ILE A 695 -32.97 -5.23 5.43
C ILE A 695 -34.31 -5.20 6.19
N PHE A 696 -34.51 -4.21 7.06
CA PHE A 696 -35.71 -4.05 7.86
C PHE A 696 -36.71 -3.06 7.24
N THR A 697 -36.22 -1.98 6.64
CA THR A 697 -37.08 -0.92 6.07
C THR A 697 -37.19 -0.98 4.56
N GLY A 698 -36.25 -1.65 3.88
CA GLY A 698 -36.11 -1.63 2.42
C GLY A 698 -35.59 -0.30 1.87
N GLU A 699 -35.18 0.64 2.74
CA GLU A 699 -34.68 1.94 2.31
C GLU A 699 -33.30 1.80 1.65
N ARG A 700 -33.14 2.45 0.48
CA ARG A 700 -31.91 2.40 -0.32
C ARG A 700 -31.19 3.73 -0.30
N ARG A 701 -29.91 3.73 0.05
CA ARG A 701 -29.06 4.91 0.02
C ARG A 701 -27.70 4.60 -0.61
N GLU A 702 -27.15 5.59 -1.31
CA GLU A 702 -25.78 5.50 -1.83
C GLU A 702 -24.80 5.55 -0.65
N ALA A 703 -23.85 4.62 -0.64
CA ALA A 703 -22.86 4.47 0.41
C ALA A 703 -21.50 5.03 -0.05
N ILE A 704 -20.92 5.89 0.79
CA ILE A 704 -19.56 6.40 0.68
C ILE A 704 -18.71 5.69 1.74
N GLY A 705 -17.54 5.20 1.35
CA GLY A 705 -16.62 4.51 2.23
C GLY A 705 -15.27 4.27 1.55
N ARG A 706 -14.28 3.81 2.30
CA ARG A 706 -12.93 3.53 1.79
C ARG A 706 -12.89 2.13 1.15
N PHE A 707 -13.60 1.96 0.04
CA PHE A 707 -13.81 0.63 -0.55
C PHE A 707 -12.74 0.15 -1.56
N GLY A 708 -11.77 1.02 -1.90
CA GLY A 708 -10.76 0.75 -2.95
C GLY A 708 -11.29 0.89 -4.38
N ASP A 709 -10.41 0.80 -5.38
CA ASP A 709 -10.74 1.03 -6.80
C ASP A 709 -11.46 -0.14 -7.48
N ARG A 710 -11.55 -1.29 -6.80
CA ARG A 710 -12.17 -2.53 -7.31
C ARG A 710 -13.21 -3.10 -6.34
N VAL A 711 -14.05 -2.23 -5.79
CA VAL A 711 -15.01 -2.66 -4.75
C VAL A 711 -15.95 -3.77 -5.22
N HIS A 712 -16.33 -3.78 -6.51
CA HIS A 712 -17.27 -4.76 -7.06
C HIS A 712 -16.69 -6.17 -7.13
N ASP A 713 -15.37 -6.33 -7.25
CA ASP A 713 -14.71 -7.65 -7.30
C ASP A 713 -14.90 -8.45 -6.00
N ASN A 714 -15.12 -7.73 -4.88
CA ASN A 714 -15.26 -8.32 -3.55
C ASN A 714 -16.72 -8.49 -3.10
N ILE A 715 -17.70 -8.18 -3.96
CA ILE A 715 -19.13 -8.25 -3.60
C ILE A 715 -19.79 -9.46 -4.24
N VAL A 716 -20.34 -10.32 -3.38
CA VAL A 716 -21.15 -11.45 -3.81
C VAL A 716 -22.63 -11.04 -3.81
N PRO A 717 -23.42 -11.38 -4.85
CA PRO A 717 -24.86 -11.10 -4.87
C PRO A 717 -25.56 -11.64 -3.62
N GLY A 718 -26.33 -10.78 -2.95
CA GLY A 718 -27.05 -11.13 -1.72
C GLY A 718 -26.28 -10.87 -0.43
N MET A 719 -25.00 -10.50 -0.50
CA MET A 719 -24.17 -10.15 0.65
C MET A 719 -24.84 -9.11 1.57
N ILE A 720 -24.80 -9.36 2.88
CA ILE A 720 -25.29 -8.43 3.91
C ILE A 720 -24.09 -7.88 4.67
N SER A 721 -24.01 -6.56 4.76
CA SER A 721 -23.05 -5.83 5.57
C SER A 721 -23.69 -5.40 6.89
N ILE A 722 -23.06 -5.74 8.01
CA ILE A 722 -23.43 -5.29 9.35
C ILE A 722 -22.44 -4.20 9.76
N THR A 723 -22.91 -2.96 9.81
CA THR A 723 -22.05 -1.80 10.08
C THR A 723 -22.84 -0.59 10.56
N ARG A 724 -22.15 0.44 11.01
CA ARG A 724 -22.73 1.73 11.40
C ARG A 724 -22.70 2.67 10.21
N VAL A 725 -23.84 3.24 9.87
CA VAL A 725 -23.94 4.24 8.79
C VAL A 725 -24.25 5.62 9.37
N LEU A 726 -23.62 6.65 8.82
CA LEU A 726 -23.78 8.04 9.23
C LEU A 726 -24.38 8.86 8.08
N PRO A 727 -25.48 9.60 8.28
CA PRO A 727 -26.15 10.32 7.20
C PRO A 727 -25.34 11.53 6.69
N LEU A 728 -25.23 11.64 5.36
CA LEU A 728 -24.65 12.76 4.59
C LEU A 728 -25.74 13.42 3.72
N ASP A 729 -26.95 13.56 4.24
CA ASP A 729 -28.18 13.92 3.53
C ASP A 729 -28.74 12.78 2.67
N ASN A 730 -28.49 12.79 1.34
CA ASN A 730 -29.01 11.78 0.40
C ASN A 730 -28.17 10.50 0.34
N LYS A 731 -26.97 10.56 0.92
CA LYS A 731 -26.01 9.46 0.99
C LYS A 731 -25.74 9.08 2.43
N VAL A 732 -25.06 7.96 2.61
CA VAL A 732 -24.57 7.53 3.92
C VAL A 732 -23.08 7.29 3.86
N TRP A 733 -22.38 7.67 4.93
CA TRP A 733 -21.00 7.30 5.15
C TRP A 733 -20.93 6.02 5.96
N ILE A 734 -20.15 5.04 5.49
CA ILE A 734 -19.93 3.79 6.19
C ILE A 734 -18.80 4.01 7.21
N ASN A 735 -19.15 3.90 8.49
CA ASN A 735 -18.21 4.01 9.58
C ASN A 735 -17.75 2.61 9.98
N GLU A 736 -16.49 2.29 9.67
CA GLU A 736 -15.83 1.06 10.10
C GLU A 736 -15.93 0.85 11.62
N PRO A 737 -15.95 -0.42 12.09
CA PRO A 737 -15.76 -1.65 11.31
C PRO A 737 -17.04 -2.17 10.62
N MET A 738 -16.84 -3.08 9.66
CA MET A 738 -17.88 -3.73 8.87
C MET A 738 -17.74 -5.25 8.99
N PHE A 739 -18.85 -5.94 9.29
CA PHE A 739 -18.92 -7.40 9.23
C PHE A 739 -19.70 -7.83 7.99
N THR A 740 -19.21 -8.86 7.31
CA THR A 740 -19.80 -9.34 6.07
C THR A 740 -20.43 -10.71 6.30
N VAL A 741 -21.74 -10.80 6.06
CA VAL A 741 -22.49 -12.05 6.00
C VAL A 741 -22.52 -12.50 4.55
N MET A 742 -21.81 -13.59 4.27
CA MET A 742 -21.76 -14.21 2.94
C MET A 742 -23.07 -14.95 2.64
N PRO A 743 -23.43 -15.16 1.36
CA PRO A 743 -24.73 -15.77 0.99
C PRO A 743 -25.02 -17.13 1.62
N ASP A 744 -24.00 -17.96 1.79
CA ASP A 744 -24.04 -19.26 2.45
C ASP A 744 -24.31 -19.18 3.96
N LEU A 745 -24.05 -18.03 4.60
CA LEU A 745 -24.30 -17.78 6.02
C LEU A 745 -25.65 -17.10 6.29
N ILE A 746 -26.36 -16.60 5.25
CA ILE A 746 -27.57 -15.77 5.42
C ILE A 746 -28.68 -16.51 6.17
N ASP A 747 -28.94 -17.77 5.85
CA ASP A 747 -30.03 -18.52 6.49
C ASP A 747 -29.76 -18.76 7.98
N LEU A 748 -28.51 -19.11 8.32
CA LEU A 748 -28.07 -19.25 9.71
C LEU A 748 -28.13 -17.90 10.43
N PHE A 749 -27.72 -16.82 9.78
CA PHE A 749 -27.78 -15.47 10.33
C PHE A 749 -29.22 -15.03 10.61
N GLN A 750 -30.15 -15.24 9.68
CA GLN A 750 -31.56 -14.89 9.87
C GLN A 750 -32.18 -15.68 11.02
N LYS A 751 -31.97 -17.00 11.07
CA LYS A 751 -32.41 -17.86 12.17
C LYS A 751 -31.91 -17.34 13.53
N ASN A 752 -30.62 -17.05 13.65
CA ASN A 752 -30.03 -16.58 14.91
C ASN A 752 -30.48 -15.15 15.26
N ALA A 753 -30.65 -14.29 14.26
CA ALA A 753 -31.21 -12.96 14.44
C ALA A 753 -32.63 -13.05 14.98
N ASP A 754 -33.51 -13.85 14.38
CA ASP A 754 -34.90 -14.01 14.83
C ASP A 754 -34.99 -14.48 16.29
N ILE A 755 -34.17 -15.46 16.67
CA ILE A 755 -34.08 -15.96 18.05
C ILE A 755 -33.65 -14.84 19.03
N LEU A 756 -32.63 -14.08 18.66
CA LEU A 756 -32.13 -12.99 19.51
C LEU A 756 -33.08 -11.80 19.56
N MET A 757 -33.88 -11.59 18.52
CA MET A 757 -34.89 -10.52 18.44
C MET A 757 -36.21 -10.88 19.11
N GLU A 758 -36.52 -12.15 19.38
CA GLU A 758 -37.78 -12.58 20.00
C GLU A 758 -38.07 -11.84 21.32
N LYS A 759 -37.04 -11.55 22.11
CA LYS A 759 -37.16 -10.83 23.40
C LYS A 759 -37.14 -9.30 23.28
N LEU A 760 -36.91 -8.77 22.08
CA LEU A 760 -36.94 -7.33 21.80
C LEU A 760 -38.37 -6.96 21.39
N HIS A 761 -39.11 -6.34 22.31
CA HIS A 761 -40.45 -5.83 22.05
C HIS A 761 -40.39 -4.31 21.96
N PRO A 762 -40.31 -3.71 20.75
CA PRO A 762 -40.26 -2.27 20.62
C PRO A 762 -41.60 -1.64 21.02
N TYR A 763 -41.56 -0.58 21.82
CA TYR A 763 -42.67 0.36 21.90
C TYR A 763 -42.72 1.27 20.66
N ASP A 764 -41.56 1.58 20.09
CA ASP A 764 -41.37 2.33 18.84
C ASP A 764 -40.15 1.77 18.11
N ILE A 765 -40.35 1.32 16.86
CA ILE A 765 -39.28 0.74 16.02
C ILE A 765 -38.26 1.80 15.56
N THR A 766 -38.58 3.08 15.70
CA THR A 766 -37.71 4.21 15.38
C THR A 766 -36.92 4.74 16.59
N ASP A 767 -37.18 4.21 17.79
CA ASP A 767 -36.44 4.59 18.99
C ASP A 767 -34.96 4.16 18.87
N TYR A 768 -34.06 5.11 19.02
CA TYR A 768 -32.63 4.87 18.89
C TYR A 768 -32.10 3.88 19.94
N LYS A 769 -32.71 3.81 21.13
CA LYS A 769 -32.31 2.80 22.14
C LYS A 769 -32.63 1.39 21.67
N TYR A 770 -33.82 1.20 21.11
CA TYR A 770 -34.21 -0.05 20.47
C TYR A 770 -33.28 -0.39 19.30
N LEU A 771 -32.97 0.59 18.43
CA LEU A 771 -32.11 0.39 17.28
C LEU A 771 -30.67 0.01 17.67
N LYS A 772 -30.13 0.56 18.76
CA LYS A 772 -28.82 0.15 19.32
C LYS A 772 -28.84 -1.29 19.84
N GLN A 773 -29.87 -1.66 20.59
CA GLN A 773 -30.03 -3.05 21.06
C GLN A 773 -30.20 -4.02 19.89
N ARG A 774 -30.94 -3.64 18.85
CA ARG A 774 -31.05 -4.40 17.61
C ARG A 774 -29.67 -4.59 16.96
N GLY A 775 -28.88 -3.53 16.83
CA GLY A 775 -27.51 -3.59 16.32
C GLY A 775 -26.62 -4.58 17.09
N GLU A 776 -26.69 -4.55 18.42
CA GLU A 776 -25.99 -5.50 19.30
C GLU A 776 -26.37 -6.96 18.98
N ARG A 777 -27.68 -7.24 18.85
CA ARG A 777 -28.18 -8.58 18.54
C ARG A 777 -27.80 -9.05 17.13
N LEU A 778 -27.69 -8.15 16.15
CA LEU A 778 -27.25 -8.51 14.80
C LEU A 778 -25.81 -8.99 14.80
N VAL A 779 -24.92 -8.31 15.53
CA VAL A 779 -23.53 -8.76 15.64
C VAL A 779 -23.43 -10.08 16.42
N LYS A 780 -24.21 -10.25 17.49
CA LYS A 780 -24.31 -11.55 18.20
C LYS A 780 -24.80 -12.67 17.28
N ALA A 781 -25.82 -12.41 16.46
CA ALA A 781 -26.34 -13.38 15.50
C ALA A 781 -25.25 -13.80 14.50
N TYR A 782 -24.49 -12.84 13.97
CA TYR A 782 -23.37 -13.12 13.06
C TYR A 782 -22.30 -14.02 13.71
N ILE A 783 -21.88 -13.70 14.93
CA ILE A 783 -20.90 -14.51 15.69
C ILE A 783 -21.43 -15.93 15.92
N MET A 784 -22.69 -16.08 16.33
CA MET A 784 -23.33 -17.39 16.52
C MET A 784 -23.40 -18.19 15.22
N SER A 785 -23.65 -17.53 14.09
CA SER A 785 -23.71 -18.20 12.78
C SER A 785 -22.34 -18.71 12.33
N LEU A 786 -21.27 -17.97 12.59
CA LEU A 786 -19.90 -18.44 12.32
C LEU A 786 -19.55 -19.68 13.16
N ASP A 787 -19.88 -19.67 14.46
CA ASP A 787 -19.69 -20.83 15.35
C ASP A 787 -20.48 -22.05 14.88
N GLU A 788 -21.76 -21.88 14.53
CA GLU A 788 -22.61 -22.98 14.04
C GLU A 788 -22.09 -23.55 12.71
N MET A 789 -21.64 -22.70 11.78
CA MET A 789 -21.02 -23.12 10.51
C MET A 789 -19.75 -23.95 10.75
N GLU A 790 -18.87 -23.51 11.66
CA GLU A 790 -17.67 -24.27 12.01
C GLU A 790 -18.02 -25.61 12.65
N GLN A 791 -18.99 -25.65 13.56
CA GLN A 791 -19.44 -26.91 14.16
C GLN A 791 -20.00 -27.87 13.11
N ILE A 792 -20.77 -27.36 12.14
CA ILE A 792 -21.25 -28.17 11.00
C ILE A 792 -20.06 -28.69 10.18
N ALA A 793 -19.07 -27.86 9.87
CA ALA A 793 -17.87 -28.25 9.13
C ALA A 793 -17.03 -29.30 9.87
N VAL A 794 -16.76 -29.09 11.16
CA VAL A 794 -16.05 -30.03 12.03
C VAL A 794 -16.81 -31.35 12.15
N ASN A 795 -18.13 -31.30 12.33
CA ASN A 795 -18.96 -32.50 12.37
C ASN A 795 -18.94 -33.26 11.03
N LEU A 796 -18.96 -32.54 9.91
CA LEU A 796 -18.83 -33.13 8.57
C LEU A 796 -17.45 -33.78 8.39
N MET A 797 -16.36 -33.12 8.79
CA MET A 797 -14.99 -33.68 8.73
C MET A 797 -14.83 -34.94 9.58
N ASN A 798 -15.47 -34.99 10.76
CA ASN A 798 -15.39 -36.13 11.67
C ASN A 798 -16.22 -37.35 11.24
N GLN A 799 -17.05 -37.25 10.20
CA GLN A 799 -17.78 -38.40 9.66
C GLN A 799 -16.90 -39.25 8.71
N PRO A 800 -16.99 -40.59 8.75
CA PRO A 800 -16.21 -41.49 7.89
C PRO A 800 -16.41 -41.20 6.39
N LEU A 801 -15.42 -41.58 5.57
CA LEU A 801 -15.50 -41.45 4.11
C LEU A 801 -16.63 -42.39 3.64
N GLN A 802 -17.72 -41.82 3.12
CA GLN A 802 -18.81 -42.59 2.53
C GLN A 802 -18.34 -43.19 1.20
N MET A 803 -17.78 -44.40 1.27
CA MET A 803 -17.18 -45.08 0.14
C MET A 803 -17.87 -46.39 -0.16
N GLU A 804 -18.14 -46.64 -1.43
CA GLU A 804 -18.57 -47.95 -1.90
C GLU A 804 -17.35 -48.85 -2.11
N TRP A 805 -17.24 -49.89 -1.29
CA TRP A 805 -16.26 -50.94 -1.46
C TRP A 805 -16.87 -52.08 -2.27
N GLN A 806 -16.10 -52.63 -3.20
CA GLN A 806 -16.45 -53.88 -3.87
C GLN A 806 -15.39 -54.94 -3.63
N ILE A 807 -15.83 -56.18 -3.44
CA ILE A 807 -14.94 -57.31 -3.21
C ILE A 807 -15.18 -58.43 -4.22
N ALA A 808 -14.12 -59.16 -4.52
CA ALA A 808 -14.19 -60.44 -5.23
C ALA A 808 -13.25 -61.46 -4.58
N HIS A 809 -13.61 -62.74 -4.66
CA HIS A 809 -12.71 -63.83 -4.27
C HIS A 809 -11.65 -64.06 -5.35
N ILE A 810 -10.43 -64.37 -4.92
CA ILE A 810 -9.30 -64.73 -5.79
C ILE A 810 -8.68 -66.03 -5.27
N ILE A 811 -8.45 -66.98 -6.19
CA ILE A 811 -7.87 -68.29 -5.88
C ILE A 811 -6.33 -68.24 -5.83
N ASN A 812 -5.71 -67.39 -6.66
CA ASN A 812 -4.25 -67.24 -6.72
C ASN A 812 -3.83 -65.76 -6.57
N SER A 813 -3.68 -65.30 -5.33
CA SER A 813 -3.35 -63.91 -5.00
C SER A 813 -1.94 -63.52 -5.45
N GLN A 814 -0.95 -64.42 -5.37
CA GLN A 814 0.41 -64.15 -5.85
C GLN A 814 0.44 -63.86 -7.35
N GLN A 815 -0.26 -64.67 -8.15
CA GLN A 815 -0.33 -64.45 -9.59
C GLN A 815 -1.10 -63.17 -9.95
N ALA A 816 -2.17 -62.85 -9.19
CA ALA A 816 -2.89 -61.60 -9.36
C ALA A 816 -2.02 -60.37 -9.08
N ILE A 817 -1.23 -60.39 -7.99
CA ILE A 817 -0.28 -59.32 -7.62
C ILE A 817 0.76 -59.14 -8.73
N GLN A 818 1.32 -60.23 -9.25
CA GLN A 818 2.33 -60.18 -10.30
C GLN A 818 1.77 -59.56 -11.60
N LEU A 819 0.56 -59.95 -12.00
CA LEU A 819 -0.08 -59.42 -13.21
C LEU A 819 -0.45 -57.94 -13.09
N LEU A 820 -0.99 -57.51 -11.95
CA LEU A 820 -1.28 -56.10 -11.71
C LEU A 820 0.00 -55.26 -11.71
N SER A 821 1.08 -55.75 -11.08
CA SER A 821 2.37 -55.05 -11.04
C SER A 821 3.02 -54.87 -12.43
N GLN A 822 2.71 -55.75 -13.38
CA GLN A 822 3.22 -55.66 -14.76
C GLN A 822 2.39 -54.72 -15.65
N ASN A 823 1.18 -54.36 -15.23
CA ASN A 823 0.30 -53.49 -16.00
C ASN A 823 0.54 -52.02 -15.64
N ARG A 824 0.90 -51.19 -16.63
CA ARG A 824 1.18 -49.75 -16.47
C ARG A 824 0.04 -48.93 -15.86
N LYS A 825 -1.20 -49.42 -15.90
CA LYS A 825 -2.37 -48.76 -15.29
C LYS A 825 -2.43 -48.91 -13.77
N PHE A 826 -1.68 -49.84 -13.18
CA PHE A 826 -1.68 -50.10 -11.75
C PHE A 826 -0.28 -49.83 -11.19
N ARG A 827 -0.19 -48.95 -10.19
CA ARG A 827 1.06 -48.68 -9.46
C ARG A 827 0.95 -49.21 -8.04
N VAL A 828 1.99 -49.89 -7.58
CA VAL A 828 2.07 -50.39 -6.20
C VAL A 828 2.18 -49.22 -5.22
N LEU A 829 1.36 -49.24 -4.16
CA LEU A 829 1.40 -48.26 -3.06
C LEU A 829 2.17 -48.83 -1.87
N SER A 830 1.77 -50.01 -1.38
CA SER A 830 2.48 -50.75 -0.33
C SER A 830 2.36 -52.27 -0.54
N SER A 831 3.30 -53.01 0.05
CA SER A 831 3.27 -54.48 0.07
C SER A 831 3.73 -54.97 1.42
N ASP A 832 2.90 -55.75 2.12
CA ASP A 832 3.20 -56.30 3.42
C ASP A 832 2.62 -57.71 3.60
N SER A 833 2.66 -58.23 4.83
CA SER A 833 2.11 -59.55 5.19
C SER A 833 0.59 -59.64 5.02
N ALA A 834 -0.12 -58.52 4.95
CA ALA A 834 -1.58 -58.44 4.81
C ALA A 834 -2.03 -58.28 3.34
N GLY A 835 -1.10 -58.16 2.39
CA GLY A 835 -1.34 -58.10 0.95
C GLY A 835 -0.55 -57.01 0.24
N THR A 836 -0.89 -56.79 -1.03
CA THR A 836 -0.32 -55.70 -1.85
C THR A 836 -1.42 -54.75 -2.28
N THR A 837 -1.16 -53.44 -2.19
CA THR A 837 -2.11 -52.39 -2.53
C THR A 837 -1.62 -51.62 -3.76
N PHE A 838 -2.56 -51.16 -4.57
CA PHE A 838 -2.29 -50.49 -5.83
C PHE A 838 -3.22 -49.29 -6.01
N ILE A 839 -2.74 -48.29 -6.74
CA ILE A 839 -3.56 -47.24 -7.35
C ILE A 839 -3.76 -47.56 -8.83
N TRP A 840 -5.02 -47.61 -9.25
CA TRP A 840 -5.38 -47.64 -10.67
C TRP A 840 -5.45 -46.22 -11.20
N MET A 841 -4.91 -45.99 -12.39
CA MET A 841 -4.98 -44.71 -13.09
C MET A 841 -5.30 -44.93 -14.56
N SER A 842 -6.26 -44.17 -15.09
CA SER A 842 -6.64 -44.17 -16.50
C SER A 842 -7.10 -42.78 -16.96
N PHE A 843 -7.01 -42.52 -18.26
CA PHE A 843 -7.58 -41.32 -18.88
C PHE A 843 -8.88 -41.67 -19.62
N ASN A 844 -9.88 -40.77 -19.57
CA ASN A 844 -11.08 -40.85 -20.39
C ASN A 844 -11.01 -39.91 -21.61
N SER A 845 -11.87 -40.14 -22.62
CA SER A 845 -11.95 -39.34 -23.86
C SER A 845 -12.27 -37.86 -23.62
N ASN A 846 -12.84 -37.52 -22.46
CA ASN A 846 -13.16 -36.15 -22.04
C ASN A 846 -12.06 -35.52 -21.16
N GLN A 847 -10.82 -36.03 -21.21
CA GLN A 847 -9.66 -35.57 -20.41
C GLN A 847 -9.78 -35.67 -18.87
N MET A 848 -10.84 -36.28 -18.31
CA MET A 848 -10.93 -36.52 -16.86
C MET A 848 -9.99 -37.65 -16.40
N TYR A 849 -9.21 -37.39 -15.35
CA TYR A 849 -8.38 -38.37 -14.67
C TYR A 849 -9.27 -39.38 -13.91
N GLN A 850 -9.11 -40.67 -14.23
CA GLN A 850 -9.78 -41.76 -13.51
C GLN A 850 -8.79 -42.41 -12.57
N TRP A 851 -9.18 -42.63 -11.32
CA TRP A 851 -8.37 -43.37 -10.37
C TRP A 851 -9.21 -44.14 -9.36
N GLY A 852 -8.59 -45.15 -8.75
CA GLY A 852 -9.22 -46.00 -7.75
C GLY A 852 -8.17 -46.76 -6.95
N TYR A 853 -8.55 -47.24 -5.78
CA TYR A 853 -7.70 -48.00 -4.87
C TYR A 853 -8.01 -49.50 -4.99
N VAL A 854 -6.97 -50.32 -5.02
CA VAL A 854 -7.05 -51.78 -5.07
C VAL A 854 -6.24 -52.35 -3.92
N ARG A 855 -6.81 -53.33 -3.21
CA ARG A 855 -6.09 -54.16 -2.25
C ARG A 855 -6.24 -55.63 -2.62
N VAL A 856 -5.13 -56.32 -2.81
CA VAL A 856 -5.09 -57.77 -3.05
C VAL A 856 -4.58 -58.44 -1.77
N GLY A 857 -5.48 -59.10 -1.04
CA GLY A 857 -5.16 -59.94 0.11
C GLY A 857 -5.01 -61.41 -0.26
N ALA A 858 -4.90 -62.29 0.74
CA ALA A 858 -4.65 -63.72 0.54
C ALA A 858 -5.71 -64.43 -0.33
N GLU A 859 -7.00 -64.16 -0.07
CA GLU A 859 -8.14 -64.83 -0.73
C GLU A 859 -9.13 -63.86 -1.40
N ARG A 860 -8.89 -62.55 -1.29
CA ARG A 860 -9.83 -61.51 -1.72
C ARG A 860 -9.11 -60.33 -2.35
N ILE A 861 -9.77 -59.73 -3.33
CA ILE A 861 -9.44 -58.42 -3.88
C ILE A 861 -10.55 -57.45 -3.51
N ALA A 862 -10.18 -56.31 -2.92
CA ALA A 862 -11.07 -55.21 -2.59
C ALA A 862 -10.73 -54.00 -3.46
N ILE A 863 -11.75 -53.32 -3.98
CA ILE A 863 -11.60 -52.13 -4.79
C ILE A 863 -12.55 -51.04 -4.33
N THR A 864 -12.16 -49.79 -4.55
CA THR A 864 -13.00 -48.62 -4.31
C THR A 864 -12.51 -47.45 -5.18
N LEU A 865 -13.37 -46.47 -5.41
CA LEU A 865 -13.09 -45.29 -6.22
C LEU A 865 -13.82 -44.06 -5.64
N PRO A 866 -13.33 -42.84 -5.91
CA PRO A 866 -14.06 -41.61 -5.60
C PRO A 866 -15.43 -41.56 -6.27
N PRO A 867 -16.44 -40.89 -5.66
CA PRO A 867 -17.73 -40.66 -6.30
C PRO A 867 -17.58 -40.06 -7.71
N GLY A 868 -18.42 -40.50 -8.66
CA GLY A 868 -18.40 -40.01 -10.05
C GLY A 868 -17.34 -40.62 -10.98
N LYS A 869 -16.43 -41.47 -10.49
CA LYS A 869 -15.44 -42.17 -11.34
C LYS A 869 -16.03 -43.45 -11.98
N ASP A 870 -15.45 -43.89 -13.09
CA ASP A 870 -15.96 -44.99 -13.92
C ASP A 870 -15.59 -46.39 -13.39
N LEU A 871 -16.46 -46.93 -12.53
CA LEU A 871 -16.34 -48.28 -11.96
C LEU A 871 -16.35 -49.39 -13.03
N ASP A 872 -17.15 -49.23 -14.09
CA ASP A 872 -17.26 -50.23 -15.16
C ASP A 872 -15.94 -50.39 -15.90
N LYS A 873 -15.26 -49.29 -16.20
CA LYS A 873 -13.95 -49.29 -16.81
C LYS A 873 -12.88 -49.84 -15.87
N PHE A 874 -12.93 -49.46 -14.59
CA PHE A 874 -12.00 -49.96 -13.58
C PHE A 874 -12.06 -51.49 -13.45
N THR A 875 -13.27 -52.05 -13.30
CA THR A 875 -13.46 -53.51 -13.23
C THR A 875 -13.10 -54.22 -14.53
N LYS A 876 -13.39 -53.62 -15.71
CA LYS A 876 -12.97 -54.15 -17.02
C LYS A 876 -11.44 -54.19 -17.15
N ASP A 877 -10.73 -53.17 -16.69
CA ASP A 877 -9.27 -53.12 -16.73
C ASP A 877 -8.63 -54.19 -15.82
N ILE A 878 -9.19 -54.43 -14.63
CA ILE A 878 -8.76 -55.55 -13.77
C ILE A 878 -8.98 -56.89 -14.49
N ARG A 879 -10.19 -57.15 -15.01
CA ARG A 879 -10.52 -58.39 -15.72
C ARG A 879 -9.63 -58.62 -16.96
N ARG A 880 -9.30 -57.55 -17.71
CA ARG A 880 -8.38 -57.63 -18.86
C ARG A 880 -6.97 -58.00 -18.43
N THR A 881 -6.50 -57.46 -17.30
CA THR A 881 -5.18 -57.79 -16.73
C THR A 881 -5.09 -59.26 -16.34
N PHE A 882 -6.19 -59.82 -15.85
CA PHE A 882 -6.29 -61.21 -15.41
C PHE A 882 -6.57 -62.22 -16.53
N LYS A 883 -6.95 -61.76 -17.73
CA LYS A 883 -7.31 -62.61 -18.86
C LYS A 883 -6.19 -63.58 -19.28
N SER A 884 -4.93 -63.21 -19.09
CA SER A 884 -3.77 -64.04 -19.45
C SER A 884 -3.52 -65.21 -18.50
N ALA A 885 -4.12 -65.22 -17.30
CA ALA A 885 -3.93 -66.25 -16.28
C ALA A 885 -5.23 -66.96 -15.87
N ASP A 886 -6.31 -66.76 -16.62
CA ASP A 886 -7.62 -67.38 -16.36
C ASP A 886 -8.18 -67.08 -14.95
N ILE A 887 -7.79 -65.94 -14.37
CA ILE A 887 -8.31 -65.48 -13.08
C ILE A 887 -9.65 -64.76 -13.32
N VAL A 888 -10.75 -65.36 -12.84
CA VAL A 888 -12.08 -64.78 -12.95
C VAL A 888 -12.46 -64.05 -11.66
N VAL A 889 -12.78 -62.76 -11.76
CA VAL A 889 -13.24 -61.94 -10.65
C VAL A 889 -14.62 -61.35 -10.89
N ALA A 890 -15.52 -61.58 -9.94
CA ALA A 890 -16.87 -61.03 -9.90
C ALA A 890 -17.01 -60.12 -8.67
N PHE A 891 -16.84 -58.81 -8.90
CA PHE A 891 -16.99 -57.80 -7.86
C PHE A 891 -18.44 -57.67 -7.41
N ARG A 892 -18.65 -57.62 -6.09
CA ARG A 892 -19.94 -57.36 -5.46
C ARG A 892 -19.78 -56.27 -4.39
N PRO A 893 -20.83 -55.47 -4.12
CA PRO A 893 -20.83 -54.53 -3.00
C PRO A 893 -20.42 -55.23 -1.71
N PHE A 894 -19.55 -54.59 -0.95
CA PHE A 894 -19.03 -55.14 0.29
C PHE A 894 -19.86 -54.69 1.48
N GLU A 895 -20.81 -55.53 1.88
CA GLU A 895 -21.59 -55.33 3.10
C GLU A 895 -20.85 -55.97 4.29
N ALA A 896 -20.13 -55.14 5.06
CA ALA A 896 -19.39 -55.56 6.25
C ALA A 896 -19.66 -54.64 7.43
N GLY A 897 -19.34 -55.12 8.65
CA GLY A 897 -19.47 -54.32 9.87
C GLY A 897 -18.53 -53.10 9.87
N TYR A 898 -18.96 -52.01 10.50
CA TYR A 898 -18.29 -50.70 10.55
C TYR A 898 -16.77 -50.78 10.79
N ASN A 899 -16.32 -51.62 11.72
CA ASN A 899 -14.90 -51.76 12.06
C ASN A 899 -14.05 -52.22 10.85
N LEU A 900 -14.56 -53.14 10.03
CA LEU A 900 -13.80 -53.70 8.91
C LEU A 900 -13.66 -52.71 7.76
N ILE A 901 -14.69 -51.90 7.52
CA ILE A 901 -14.67 -50.80 6.56
C ILE A 901 -13.71 -49.70 7.03
N ARG A 902 -13.74 -49.39 8.34
CA ARG A 902 -12.82 -48.42 8.94
C ARG A 902 -11.36 -48.84 8.79
N ASP A 903 -11.04 -50.12 9.01
CA ASP A 903 -9.67 -50.63 8.85
C ASP A 903 -9.20 -50.55 7.38
N LEU A 904 -10.07 -50.85 6.42
CA LEU A 904 -9.78 -50.67 4.98
C LEU A 904 -9.55 -49.20 4.63
N GLN A 905 -10.37 -48.30 5.18
CA GLN A 905 -10.26 -46.87 4.97
C GLN A 905 -8.97 -46.30 5.57
N GLN A 906 -8.65 -46.62 6.82
CA GLN A 906 -7.41 -46.18 7.47
C GLN A 906 -6.18 -46.64 6.70
N ARG A 907 -6.18 -47.89 6.22
CA ARG A 907 -5.08 -48.40 5.43
C ARG A 907 -4.96 -47.69 4.07
N MET A 908 -6.08 -47.42 3.41
CA MET A 908 -6.09 -46.65 2.16
C MET A 908 -5.50 -45.25 2.37
N VAL A 909 -5.92 -44.55 3.42
CA VAL A 909 -5.40 -43.20 3.75
C VAL A 909 -3.89 -43.24 3.97
N ALA A 910 -3.40 -44.19 4.78
CA ALA A 910 -1.97 -44.35 5.03
C ALA A 910 -1.16 -44.62 3.75
N ASP A 911 -1.66 -45.53 2.89
CA ASP A 911 -1.01 -45.87 1.62
C ASP A 911 -0.98 -44.68 0.65
N LEU A 912 -2.10 -43.97 0.52
CA LEU A 912 -2.23 -42.81 -0.36
C LEU A 912 -1.39 -41.62 0.15
N ALA A 913 -1.35 -41.37 1.46
CA ALA A 913 -0.55 -40.30 2.06
C ALA A 913 0.94 -40.51 1.77
N ALA A 914 1.44 -41.74 2.01
CA ALA A 914 2.82 -42.10 1.73
C ALA A 914 3.18 -42.05 0.24
N PHE A 915 2.21 -42.30 -0.65
CA PHE A 915 2.40 -42.22 -2.10
C PHE A 915 2.40 -40.78 -2.60
N PHE A 916 1.42 -39.96 -2.20
CA PHE A 916 1.32 -38.57 -2.62
C PHE A 916 2.44 -37.69 -2.06
N ASN A 917 2.94 -37.98 -0.86
CA ASN A 917 4.12 -37.29 -0.33
C ASN A 917 5.39 -37.55 -1.18
N ARG A 918 5.45 -38.68 -1.91
CA ARG A 918 6.53 -39.02 -2.85
C ARG A 918 6.27 -38.54 -4.28
N HIS A 919 5.02 -38.19 -4.60
CA HIS A 919 4.53 -37.81 -5.93
C HIS A 919 3.54 -36.64 -5.87
N PRO A 920 3.97 -35.44 -5.42
CA PRO A 920 3.10 -34.28 -5.25
C PRO A 920 2.47 -33.80 -6.56
N GLU A 921 3.10 -34.05 -7.71
CA GLU A 921 2.53 -33.76 -9.02
C GLU A 921 1.25 -34.57 -9.31
N LEU A 922 1.16 -35.79 -8.76
CA LEU A 922 0.00 -36.66 -8.92
C LEU A 922 -1.11 -36.33 -7.91
N SER A 923 -0.79 -35.78 -6.73
CA SER A 923 -1.81 -35.36 -5.78
C SER A 923 -2.63 -34.20 -6.36
N LEU A 924 -1.98 -33.21 -6.97
CA LEU A 924 -2.64 -32.08 -7.63
C LEU A 924 -3.55 -32.53 -8.79
N ALA A 925 -3.16 -33.57 -9.52
CA ALA A 925 -3.94 -34.07 -10.64
C ALA A 925 -5.11 -34.98 -10.21
N LEU A 926 -4.93 -35.79 -9.16
CA LEU A 926 -5.91 -36.81 -8.75
C LEU A 926 -6.87 -36.35 -7.65
N LEU A 927 -6.50 -35.34 -6.84
CA LEU A 927 -7.33 -34.79 -5.77
C LEU A 927 -8.09 -33.52 -6.19
N ARG A 928 -8.42 -33.41 -7.47
CA ARG A 928 -9.24 -32.33 -8.03
C ARG A 928 -10.66 -32.82 -8.29
N GLN A 929 -11.65 -31.99 -7.96
CA GLN A 929 -13.06 -32.24 -8.28
C GLN A 929 -13.27 -32.18 -9.80
N ASP A 930 -13.98 -33.16 -10.35
CA ASP A 930 -14.35 -33.20 -11.77
C ASP A 930 -15.57 -32.30 -12.03
N ASP A 931 -15.67 -31.81 -13.26
CA ASP A 931 -16.86 -31.13 -13.77
C ASP A 931 -17.92 -32.17 -14.16
N LEU A 932 -18.77 -32.57 -13.20
CA LEU A 932 -19.82 -33.58 -13.38
C LEU A 932 -21.17 -32.93 -13.72
N LYS A 933 -21.93 -33.58 -14.62
CA LYS A 933 -23.26 -33.09 -15.03
C LYS A 933 -24.35 -33.19 -13.96
N ASP A 934 -24.14 -34.04 -12.96
CA ASP A 934 -25.09 -34.27 -11.88
C ASP A 934 -24.60 -33.54 -10.63
N GLU A 935 -25.35 -32.52 -10.19
CA GLU A 935 -24.97 -31.65 -9.07
C GLU A 935 -24.80 -32.43 -7.76
N GLU A 936 -25.63 -33.46 -7.52
CA GLU A 936 -25.55 -34.29 -6.31
C GLU A 936 -24.26 -35.13 -6.30
N THR A 937 -23.93 -35.79 -7.42
CA THR A 937 -22.67 -36.54 -7.55
C THR A 937 -21.45 -35.61 -7.49
N ALA A 938 -21.53 -34.41 -8.08
CA ALA A 938 -20.48 -33.40 -8.00
C ALA A 938 -20.22 -32.98 -6.55
N TRP A 939 -21.28 -32.67 -5.81
CA TRP A 939 -21.24 -32.32 -4.38
C TRP A 939 -20.63 -33.45 -3.54
N ASN A 940 -21.10 -34.68 -3.74
CA ASN A 940 -20.58 -35.87 -3.04
C ASN A 940 -19.10 -36.12 -3.33
N GLN A 941 -18.65 -35.90 -4.57
CA GLN A 941 -17.23 -35.99 -4.93
C GLN A 941 -16.40 -34.89 -4.24
N GLY A 942 -16.91 -33.65 -4.19
CA GLY A 942 -16.27 -32.53 -3.51
C GLY A 942 -16.05 -32.80 -2.02
N ILE A 943 -17.10 -33.21 -1.31
CA ILE A 943 -17.02 -33.59 0.12
C ILE A 943 -16.03 -34.74 0.32
N PHE A 944 -16.08 -35.77 -0.53
CA PHE A 944 -15.17 -36.91 -0.45
C PHE A 944 -13.70 -36.48 -0.56
N LEU A 945 -13.36 -35.64 -1.54
CA LEU A 945 -11.99 -35.18 -1.79
C LEU A 945 -11.48 -34.27 -0.66
N LEU A 946 -12.32 -33.39 -0.13
CA LEU A 946 -12.01 -32.54 1.04
C LEU A 946 -11.68 -33.40 2.27
N LYS A 947 -12.54 -34.36 2.60
CA LYS A 947 -12.32 -35.28 3.72
C LYS A 947 -11.07 -36.12 3.54
N LEU A 948 -10.85 -36.65 2.33
CA LEU A 948 -9.65 -37.42 2.01
C LEU A 948 -8.40 -36.55 2.20
N GLY A 949 -8.41 -35.31 1.69
CA GLY A 949 -7.32 -34.35 1.86
C GLY A 949 -6.96 -34.12 3.33
N ALA A 950 -7.95 -33.86 4.19
CA ALA A 950 -7.75 -33.67 5.63
C ALA A 950 -7.12 -34.93 6.28
N LEU A 951 -7.68 -36.11 6.02
CA LEU A 951 -7.18 -37.38 6.57
C LEU A 951 -5.74 -37.71 6.11
N LEU A 952 -5.38 -37.34 4.88
CA LEU A 952 -4.02 -37.51 4.36
C LEU A 952 -3.04 -36.58 5.09
N MET A 953 -3.44 -35.33 5.36
CA MET A 953 -2.63 -34.35 6.08
C MET A 953 -2.42 -34.73 7.55
N ASP A 954 -3.50 -35.10 8.25
CA ASP A 954 -3.44 -35.57 9.64
C ASP A 954 -2.45 -36.73 9.79
N TYR A 955 -2.52 -37.72 8.89
CA TYR A 955 -1.59 -38.86 8.88
C TYR A 955 -0.13 -38.44 8.66
N LEU A 956 0.13 -37.45 7.80
CA LEU A 956 1.48 -36.95 7.54
C LEU A 956 2.03 -36.13 8.71
N GLU A 957 1.18 -35.37 9.42
CA GLU A 957 1.57 -34.61 10.61
C GLU A 957 1.86 -35.52 11.81
N GLU A 958 1.03 -36.53 12.05
CA GLU A 958 1.26 -37.52 13.11
C GLU A 958 2.56 -38.29 12.91
N ASN A 959 2.94 -38.61 11.66
CA ASN A 959 4.18 -39.31 11.33
C ASN A 959 5.41 -38.39 11.15
N ARG A 960 5.25 -37.06 11.27
CA ARG A 960 6.37 -36.09 11.35
C ARG A 960 6.86 -35.87 12.77
N LYS A 961 6.04 -36.22 13.78
CA LYS A 961 6.41 -36.28 15.20
C LYS A 961 7.12 -37.59 15.51
#